data_AF-A0A812WBB7-F1
#
_entry.id   AF-A0A812WBB7-F1
#
_cell.length_a   1.000
_cell.length_b   1.000
_cell.length_c   1.000
_cell.angle_alpha   90.00
_cell.angle_beta   90.00
_cell.angle_gamma   90.00
#
_symmetry.space_group_name_H-M   'P 1'
#
loop_
_entity.id
_entity.type
_entity.pdbx_description
1 polymer ?
#
loop_
_entity_poly.entity_id
_entity_poly.type
_entity_poly.pdbx_seq_one_letter_code
_entity_poly.pdbx_strand_id
1 'polypeptide(L)'
;MKGKPQQAVIVVIGTKLREELLLISLLIPTAATDMRADFCTEVFAVDASDWGDAVCSSRVPVRLARELGRQCLSKGVWTRLLSPFKARARGHGVLDPNEELPGGAEDSFRIHPLWSLLATALKFRVRWKRASKRRRHINIGELRSFLKAERCGMQAGKSSRMLIGGDSQVALGALLKGRSSSASLNRELQKSLPYYIGKGLQPHYMYYPTAINPSDAPTRDREVPEPTEDLPSWWHLACEGKFEEMDRWLEARSADPFSLSGLPSLDELRKTCASEVTVQLRFGHLRKFKKLRELLQEGKQLGEDAGVASGSSVFPFPSSTVVESSLSPFASTGTFVWPKGVDKQQCKELPGCIDLCSGNMGYAQDLVIGEVQNEIRGILQSVRVAALSASPGSGGSFSLASSSGCRTAGHPLGAPRLGPAQSARVTRENKLVEFLLELCWWCYKNSVPFWLENPQGSKAWQLEPVRQLQACPGVGFWKVDFCAFGAPWKKRTRVLTSTHLAGQETTCPGCSVHHRLRERSPHGRLSWTKLAENFPKGLSLVLAMFVAGALGDRPDFKRLDACSCSRSLGLRVGEASHPGPRRPTAETRATRRAGQSLGQVALVEPQTQALEERLWSEFVAWVDVDCSLETAEHLTSVSATVAPLLREYGDELFQIGSSLSYFRHLLAFAQRKFPDFRMHGRICWDAVTRWEQLEPLEHRKPLPAALCRAMVALALAWEWPRFALVLLLAFEGIMIAEMLNAYRLDLVLPVDLMSDNCEQLFIRIGAPKTKRRGGGRKQHATVKGRELSAAATAVFAELSPTEKLYPLSSQSFRRRWGALLSHLHVSPELNLTPAGIRGGGAIQAYQAGLSVTDLLWKMRLQHVHTLQHYLQELAAESVLSQLSQEILLGFFDFFDDSLQHDSFACENSGLEPFYLRGFFVRESAELRLSSFLLSFEGCLEGSLSVRSLPVKTGLQPWMWLSGEKVRRAATAAVSEYLTCS
;
A
#
# COMPACT_ATOMS: atom_id res chain seq x y z
N MET A 1 5.35 -17.64 -9.90
CA MET A 1 6.35 -16.97 -9.03
C MET A 1 5.83 -17.06 -7.62
N LYS A 2 6.54 -17.74 -6.70
CA LYS A 2 6.17 -17.84 -5.28
C LYS A 2 6.12 -16.42 -4.70
N GLY A 3 4.97 -16.06 -4.13
CA GLY A 3 4.72 -14.75 -3.52
C GLY A 3 5.76 -14.45 -2.45
N LYS A 4 6.38 -13.28 -2.52
CA LYS A 4 7.12 -12.75 -1.38
C LYS A 4 6.08 -12.35 -0.33
N PRO A 5 6.28 -12.68 0.97
CA PRO A 5 5.39 -12.21 2.03
C PRO A 5 5.35 -10.67 1.99
N GLN A 6 4.13 -10.13 2.00
CA GLN A 6 3.86 -8.69 2.04
C GLN A 6 4.65 -8.05 3.18
N GLN A 7 5.45 -7.05 2.84
CA GLN A 7 6.02 -6.14 3.82
C GLN A 7 4.84 -5.32 4.37
N ALA A 8 4.44 -5.53 5.62
CA ALA A 8 3.52 -4.66 6.30
C ALA A 8 4.20 -3.29 6.49
N VAL A 9 3.96 -2.38 5.56
CA VAL A 9 4.24 -0.95 5.75
C VAL A 9 3.06 -0.43 6.55
N ILE A 10 3.24 -0.23 7.85
CA ILE A 10 2.23 0.44 8.66
C ILE A 10 2.32 1.93 8.33
N VAL A 11 1.36 2.41 7.53
CA VAL A 11 1.21 3.83 7.21
C VAL A 11 0.35 4.44 8.31
N VAL A 12 0.89 5.39 9.07
CA VAL A 12 0.11 6.18 10.03
C VAL A 12 -0.76 7.16 9.24
N ILE A 13 -2.07 6.96 9.26
CA ILE A 13 -3.07 7.80 8.57
C ILE A 13 -3.63 8.80 9.59
N GLY A 14 -3.48 10.10 9.34
CA GLY A 14 -4.02 11.16 10.19
C GLY A 14 -5.56 11.20 10.24
N THR A 15 -6.12 11.76 11.31
CA THR A 15 -7.58 11.77 11.59
C THR A 15 -8.43 12.35 10.46
N LYS A 16 -8.03 13.51 9.90
CA LYS A 16 -8.73 14.13 8.76
C LYS A 16 -8.77 13.22 7.53
N LEU A 17 -7.67 12.52 7.25
CA LEU A 17 -7.59 11.59 6.12
C LEU A 17 -8.45 10.34 6.37
N ARG A 18 -8.64 9.90 7.62
CA ARG A 18 -9.56 8.80 7.94
C ARG A 18 -11.01 9.20 7.71
N GLU A 19 -11.41 10.39 8.15
CA GLU A 19 -12.76 10.93 7.91
C GLU A 19 -13.03 11.12 6.41
N GLU A 20 -12.07 11.68 5.68
CA GLU A 20 -12.13 11.78 4.22
C GLU A 20 -12.26 10.40 3.56
N LEU A 21 -11.46 9.41 3.96
CA LEU A 21 -11.54 8.05 3.42
C LEU A 21 -12.87 7.37 3.75
N LEU A 22 -13.44 7.59 4.94
CA LEU A 22 -14.75 7.07 5.33
C LEU A 22 -15.86 7.72 4.48
N LEU A 23 -15.86 9.05 4.34
CA LEU A 23 -16.80 9.77 3.50
C LEU A 23 -16.68 9.33 2.04
N ILE A 24 -15.45 9.17 1.54
CA ILE A 24 -15.19 8.62 0.21
C ILE A 24 -15.76 7.20 0.09
N SER A 25 -15.57 6.33 1.08
CA SER A 25 -16.12 4.96 1.05
C SER A 25 -17.65 4.92 1.02
N LEU A 26 -18.32 5.87 1.69
CA LEU A 26 -19.78 6.01 1.70
C LEU A 26 -20.31 6.65 0.42
N LEU A 27 -19.59 7.63 -0.14
CA LEU A 27 -20.03 8.41 -1.29
C LEU A 27 -19.62 7.79 -2.64
N ILE A 28 -18.53 7.00 -2.70
CA ILE A 28 -18.09 6.31 -3.93
C ILE A 28 -19.22 5.51 -4.58
N PRO A 29 -20.00 4.69 -3.86
CA PRO A 29 -21.11 3.94 -4.46
C PRO A 29 -22.13 4.86 -5.12
N THR A 30 -22.43 6.02 -4.51
CA THR A 30 -23.37 7.02 -5.07
C THR A 30 -22.80 7.77 -6.27
N ALA A 31 -21.48 7.96 -6.31
CA ALA A 31 -20.78 8.59 -7.44
C ALA A 31 -20.61 7.63 -8.63
N ALA A 32 -20.47 6.32 -8.38
CA ALA A 32 -20.23 5.30 -9.39
C ALA A 32 -21.53 4.69 -9.97
N THR A 33 -22.66 4.85 -9.27
CA THR A 33 -23.94 4.21 -9.63
C THR A 33 -24.94 5.24 -10.14
N ASP A 34 -25.39 5.11 -11.40
CA ASP A 34 -26.54 5.91 -11.87
C ASP A 34 -27.81 5.36 -11.22
N MET A 35 -28.30 6.05 -10.19
CA MET A 35 -29.53 5.70 -9.46
C MET A 35 -30.78 5.84 -10.33
N ARG A 36 -30.69 6.53 -11.47
CA ARG A 36 -31.80 6.70 -12.43
C ARG A 36 -31.91 5.55 -13.43
N ALA A 37 -30.90 4.67 -13.48
CA ALA A 37 -30.89 3.54 -14.40
C ALA A 37 -31.83 2.43 -13.88
N ASP A 38 -32.86 2.13 -14.66
CA ASP A 38 -33.82 1.06 -14.34
C ASP A 38 -33.38 -0.27 -14.97
N PHE A 39 -33.96 -1.38 -14.50
CA PHE A 39 -33.68 -2.72 -15.03
C PHE A 39 -34.42 -2.98 -16.34
N CYS A 40 -33.71 -3.56 -17.30
CA CYS A 40 -34.30 -4.05 -18.55
C CYS A 40 -35.24 -5.23 -18.25
N THR A 41 -36.40 -5.26 -18.92
CA THR A 41 -37.41 -6.33 -18.78
C THR A 41 -37.09 -7.58 -19.63
N GLU A 42 -35.84 -7.72 -20.06
CA GLU A 42 -35.33 -8.88 -20.78
C GLU A 42 -34.09 -9.45 -20.06
N VAL A 43 -34.08 -10.76 -19.90
CA VAL A 43 -32.91 -11.54 -19.48
C VAL A 43 -32.26 -12.10 -20.72
N PHE A 44 -30.96 -11.87 -20.90
CA PHE A 44 -30.20 -12.32 -22.07
C PHE A 44 -29.40 -13.58 -21.74
N ALA A 45 -29.32 -14.49 -22.72
CA ALA A 45 -28.37 -15.59 -22.75
C ALA A 45 -27.46 -15.42 -23.98
N VAL A 46 -26.18 -15.75 -23.85
CA VAL A 46 -25.20 -15.65 -24.93
C VAL A 46 -24.36 -16.90 -25.01
N ASP A 47 -23.91 -17.20 -26.23
CA ASP A 47 -22.95 -18.26 -26.49
C ASP A 47 -22.14 -17.97 -27.77
N ALA A 48 -21.01 -18.66 -27.92
CA ALA A 48 -20.24 -18.69 -29.16
C ALA A 48 -19.62 -20.07 -29.42
N SER A 49 -19.73 -20.54 -30.66
CA SER A 49 -19.14 -21.79 -31.14
C SER A 49 -18.16 -21.56 -32.29
N ASP A 50 -17.56 -22.64 -32.79
CA ASP A 50 -16.78 -22.59 -34.04
C ASP A 50 -17.65 -22.20 -35.26
N TRP A 51 -18.96 -22.48 -35.23
CA TRP A 51 -19.88 -22.11 -36.30
C TRP A 51 -20.27 -20.64 -36.23
N GLY A 52 -20.60 -20.10 -35.05
CA GLY A 52 -21.12 -18.73 -34.94
C GLY A 52 -21.42 -18.26 -33.52
N ASP A 53 -21.91 -17.03 -33.41
CA ASP A 53 -22.26 -16.40 -32.15
C ASP A 53 -23.79 -16.20 -32.10
N ALA A 54 -24.41 -16.33 -30.91
CA ALA A 54 -25.84 -16.13 -30.74
C ALA A 54 -26.17 -15.38 -29.44
N VAL A 55 -27.31 -14.69 -29.47
CA VAL A 55 -27.92 -14.00 -28.34
C VAL A 55 -29.40 -14.36 -28.31
N CYS A 56 -29.85 -14.90 -27.18
CA CYS A 56 -31.24 -15.18 -26.90
C CYS A 56 -31.74 -14.28 -25.77
N SER A 57 -33.07 -14.10 -25.68
CA SER A 57 -33.68 -13.36 -24.58
C SER A 57 -35.00 -13.98 -24.13
N SER A 58 -35.36 -13.79 -22.87
CA SER A 58 -36.71 -13.99 -22.35
C SER A 58 -37.19 -12.76 -21.59
N ARG A 59 -38.50 -12.56 -21.45
CA ARG A 59 -39.08 -11.40 -20.77
C ARG A 59 -39.31 -11.68 -19.28
N VAL A 60 -39.01 -10.70 -18.45
CA VAL A 60 -39.28 -10.72 -17.00
C VAL A 60 -39.83 -9.37 -16.54
N PRO A 61 -40.73 -9.33 -15.53
CA PRO A 61 -41.18 -8.08 -14.92
C PRO A 61 -40.03 -7.30 -14.27
N VAL A 62 -40.09 -5.97 -14.29
CA VAL A 62 -39.02 -5.09 -13.77
C VAL A 62 -38.72 -5.31 -12.28
N ARG A 63 -39.75 -5.62 -11.48
CA ARG A 63 -39.59 -5.92 -10.04
C ARG A 63 -38.71 -7.14 -9.82
N LEU A 64 -38.98 -8.21 -10.58
CA LEU A 64 -38.19 -9.43 -10.54
C LEU A 64 -36.79 -9.19 -11.13
N ALA A 65 -36.66 -8.47 -12.25
CA ALA A 65 -35.37 -8.14 -12.84
C ALA A 65 -34.43 -7.42 -11.87
N ARG A 66 -34.97 -6.51 -11.05
CA ARG A 66 -34.22 -5.81 -10.00
C ARG A 66 -33.68 -6.76 -8.95
N GLU A 67 -34.51 -7.69 -8.50
CA GLU A 67 -34.12 -8.68 -7.51
C GLU A 67 -33.11 -9.69 -8.06
N LEU A 68 -33.29 -10.17 -9.29
CA LEU A 68 -32.29 -10.98 -9.99
C LEU A 68 -30.95 -10.21 -10.11
N GLY A 69 -30.99 -8.91 -10.37
CA GLY A 69 -29.81 -8.06 -10.42
C GLY A 69 -28.97 -8.06 -9.13
N ARG A 70 -29.60 -8.24 -7.96
CA ARG A 70 -28.95 -8.31 -6.65
C ARG A 70 -28.12 -9.59 -6.49
N GLN A 71 -28.54 -10.68 -7.13
CA GLN A 71 -27.95 -12.01 -7.02
C GLN A 71 -26.84 -12.26 -8.06
N CYS A 72 -26.65 -11.34 -9.01
CA CYS A 72 -25.67 -11.47 -10.09
C CYS A 72 -24.22 -11.46 -9.59
N LEU A 73 -23.30 -11.94 -10.44
CA LEU A 73 -21.89 -11.99 -10.11
C LEU A 73 -21.35 -10.58 -9.82
N SER A 74 -20.69 -10.42 -8.69
CA SER A 74 -20.07 -9.15 -8.26
C SER A 74 -18.54 -9.24 -8.16
N LYS A 75 -18.00 -10.45 -7.90
CA LYS A 75 -16.56 -10.69 -7.75
C LYS A 75 -15.92 -11.11 -9.06
N GLY A 76 -15.02 -10.29 -9.58
CA GLY A 76 -14.21 -10.66 -10.74
C GLY A 76 -13.05 -11.61 -10.38
N VAL A 77 -12.78 -12.58 -11.24
CA VAL A 77 -11.70 -13.59 -11.08
C VAL A 77 -10.51 -13.30 -12.00
N TRP A 78 -9.31 -13.81 -11.70
CA TRP A 78 -8.15 -13.56 -12.59
C TRP A 78 -8.31 -14.37 -13.87
N THR A 79 -8.29 -13.68 -15.02
CA THR A 79 -8.48 -14.34 -16.32
C THR A 79 -7.29 -14.15 -17.23
N ARG A 80 -7.04 -15.17 -18.05
CA ARG A 80 -6.09 -15.16 -19.16
C ARG A 80 -6.72 -15.86 -20.34
N LEU A 81 -6.31 -15.46 -21.55
CA LEU A 81 -6.67 -16.19 -22.76
C LEU A 81 -6.23 -17.66 -22.63
N LEU A 82 -7.11 -18.60 -22.97
CA LEU A 82 -6.76 -20.03 -22.94
C LEU A 82 -5.56 -20.30 -23.86
N SER A 83 -4.75 -21.31 -23.51
CA SER A 83 -3.70 -21.79 -24.40
C SER A 83 -4.32 -22.42 -25.66
N PRO A 84 -3.61 -22.50 -26.79
CA PRO A 84 -4.17 -23.08 -28.03
C PRO A 84 -4.77 -24.48 -27.84
N PHE A 85 -4.15 -25.31 -26.98
CA PHE A 85 -4.66 -26.63 -26.62
C PHE A 85 -5.98 -26.55 -25.84
N LYS A 86 -6.03 -25.78 -24.75
CA LYS A 86 -7.25 -25.62 -23.93
C LYS A 86 -8.38 -24.95 -24.72
N ALA A 87 -8.06 -23.97 -25.56
CA ALA A 87 -9.03 -23.32 -26.44
C ALA A 87 -9.65 -24.31 -27.43
N ARG A 88 -8.86 -25.22 -28.00
CA ARG A 88 -9.36 -26.30 -28.86
C ARG A 88 -10.23 -27.29 -28.07
N ALA A 89 -9.77 -27.72 -26.89
CA ALA A 89 -10.55 -28.62 -26.02
C ALA A 89 -11.90 -28.00 -25.62
N ARG A 90 -11.92 -26.69 -25.29
CA ARG A 90 -13.15 -25.96 -24.99
C ARG A 90 -14.10 -25.86 -26.18
N GLY A 91 -13.56 -25.58 -27.38
CA GLY A 91 -14.37 -25.55 -28.61
C GLY A 91 -15.00 -26.90 -28.99
N HIS A 92 -14.39 -28.02 -28.56
CA HIS A 92 -14.94 -29.36 -28.73
C HIS A 92 -15.80 -29.84 -27.54
N GLY A 93 -15.98 -29.02 -26.50
CA GLY A 93 -16.76 -29.38 -25.31
C GLY A 93 -16.11 -30.45 -24.40
N VAL A 94 -14.79 -30.63 -24.48
CA VAL A 94 -14.04 -31.66 -23.72
C VAL A 94 -13.23 -31.05 -22.56
N LEU A 95 -13.10 -29.73 -22.50
CA LEU A 95 -12.39 -29.06 -21.40
C LEU A 95 -13.25 -29.03 -20.14
N ASP A 96 -12.70 -29.47 -19.00
CA ASP A 96 -13.32 -29.30 -17.69
C ASP A 96 -13.47 -27.79 -17.37
N PRO A 97 -14.66 -27.32 -16.95
CA PRO A 97 -14.87 -25.92 -16.59
C PRO A 97 -13.87 -25.39 -15.56
N ASN A 98 -13.41 -26.22 -14.62
CA ASN A 98 -12.42 -25.83 -13.61
C ASN A 98 -11.05 -25.49 -14.20
N GLU A 99 -10.77 -25.93 -15.44
CA GLU A 99 -9.52 -25.66 -16.13
C GLU A 99 -9.54 -24.39 -16.98
N GLU A 100 -10.69 -23.73 -17.11
CA GLU A 100 -10.83 -22.48 -17.87
C GLU A 100 -10.09 -21.31 -17.21
N LEU A 101 -10.07 -21.31 -15.87
CA LEU A 101 -9.44 -20.27 -15.09
C LEU A 101 -8.07 -20.71 -14.56
N PRO A 102 -7.10 -19.80 -14.43
CA PRO A 102 -5.77 -20.19 -13.98
C PRO A 102 -5.69 -20.65 -12.51
N GLY A 103 -6.66 -20.26 -11.67
CA GLY A 103 -6.75 -20.69 -10.28
C GLY A 103 -7.48 -22.02 -10.06
N GLY A 104 -7.90 -22.70 -11.12
CA GLY A 104 -8.58 -24.00 -11.00
C GLY A 104 -9.99 -23.87 -10.42
N ALA A 105 -10.40 -24.92 -9.68
CA ALA A 105 -11.73 -25.01 -9.07
C ALA A 105 -12.03 -23.96 -7.99
N GLU A 106 -11.01 -23.42 -7.31
CA GLU A 106 -11.21 -22.39 -6.28
C GLU A 106 -11.65 -21.04 -6.86
N ASP A 107 -11.15 -20.70 -8.04
CA ASP A 107 -11.49 -19.46 -8.75
C ASP A 107 -12.68 -19.63 -9.71
N SER A 108 -13.16 -20.85 -9.92
CA SER A 108 -14.22 -21.16 -10.87
C SER A 108 -15.60 -20.71 -10.38
N PHE A 109 -16.38 -20.12 -11.30
CA PHE A 109 -17.74 -19.69 -10.99
C PHE A 109 -18.63 -20.92 -10.78
N ARG A 110 -19.37 -20.91 -9.67
CA ARG A 110 -20.40 -21.91 -9.39
C ARG A 110 -21.74 -21.41 -9.91
N ILE A 111 -22.55 -22.33 -10.41
CA ILE A 111 -23.92 -21.99 -10.82
C ILE A 111 -24.76 -21.61 -9.59
N HIS A 112 -25.51 -20.52 -9.70
CA HIS A 112 -26.51 -20.15 -8.71
C HIS A 112 -27.84 -20.86 -9.03
N PRO A 113 -28.59 -21.38 -8.05
CA PRO A 113 -29.86 -22.08 -8.30
C PRO A 113 -30.86 -21.27 -9.13
N LEU A 114 -30.95 -19.94 -8.92
CA LEU A 114 -31.77 -19.06 -9.76
C LEU A 114 -31.36 -19.10 -11.24
N TRP A 115 -30.06 -19.11 -11.55
CA TRP A 115 -29.58 -19.14 -12.93
C TRP A 115 -29.91 -20.46 -13.62
N SER A 116 -29.88 -21.56 -12.87
CA SER A 116 -30.38 -22.86 -13.35
C SER A 116 -31.85 -22.75 -13.73
N LEU A 117 -32.68 -22.29 -12.80
CA LEU A 117 -34.12 -22.13 -13.00
C LEU A 117 -34.45 -21.20 -14.17
N LEU A 118 -33.76 -20.06 -14.28
CA LEU A 118 -33.99 -19.13 -15.39
C LEU A 118 -33.66 -19.78 -16.74
N ALA A 119 -32.60 -20.59 -16.81
CA ALA A 119 -32.19 -21.24 -18.05
C ALA A 119 -33.12 -22.39 -18.45
N THR A 120 -33.69 -23.13 -17.49
CA THR A 120 -34.54 -24.31 -17.73
C THR A 120 -36.03 -24.00 -17.85
N ALA A 121 -36.55 -23.00 -17.13
CA ALA A 121 -37.98 -22.73 -17.04
C ALA A 121 -38.47 -21.54 -17.88
N LEU A 122 -37.59 -20.62 -18.31
CA LEU A 122 -37.99 -19.50 -19.16
C LEU A 122 -38.00 -19.86 -20.64
N LYS A 123 -39.05 -19.41 -21.34
CA LYS A 123 -39.12 -19.51 -22.81
C LYS A 123 -38.23 -18.45 -23.47
N PHE A 124 -37.09 -18.86 -24.00
CA PHE A 124 -36.17 -17.98 -24.74
C PHE A 124 -36.52 -17.87 -26.22
N ARG A 125 -36.19 -16.71 -26.82
CA ARG A 125 -36.25 -16.49 -28.27
C ARG A 125 -34.92 -15.96 -28.78
N VAL A 126 -34.56 -16.30 -30.03
CA VAL A 126 -33.37 -15.76 -30.68
C VAL A 126 -33.56 -14.25 -30.91
N ARG A 127 -32.64 -13.44 -30.38
CA ARG A 127 -32.58 -11.99 -30.68
C ARG A 127 -31.62 -11.69 -31.81
N TRP A 128 -30.54 -12.46 -31.88
CA TRP A 128 -29.53 -12.31 -32.91
C TRP A 128 -28.69 -13.58 -33.04
N LYS A 129 -28.36 -13.98 -34.26
CA LYS A 129 -27.36 -15.03 -34.54
C LYS A 129 -26.52 -14.66 -35.76
N ARG A 130 -25.28 -15.13 -35.83
CA ARG A 130 -24.41 -14.93 -36.99
C ARG A 130 -23.36 -16.02 -37.13
N ALA A 131 -23.27 -16.59 -38.33
CA ALA A 131 -22.20 -17.49 -38.72
C ALA A 131 -20.83 -16.78 -38.76
N SER A 132 -19.81 -17.45 -38.24
CA SER A 132 -18.43 -16.99 -38.17
C SER A 132 -17.75 -17.10 -39.52
N LYS A 133 -17.32 -15.96 -40.09
CA LYS A 133 -16.64 -15.93 -41.40
C LYS A 133 -15.21 -16.50 -41.38
N ARG A 134 -14.58 -16.56 -40.21
CA ARG A 134 -13.21 -17.04 -40.01
C ARG A 134 -13.11 -17.73 -38.66
N ARG A 135 -12.25 -18.74 -38.57
CA ARG A 135 -11.91 -19.36 -37.29
C ARG A 135 -11.23 -18.33 -36.39
N ARG A 136 -11.70 -18.23 -35.15
CA ARG A 136 -11.20 -17.29 -34.14
C ARG A 136 -11.02 -18.03 -32.83
N HIS A 137 -10.25 -17.45 -31.93
CA HIS A 137 -10.09 -18.00 -30.61
C HIS A 137 -11.43 -18.00 -29.86
N ILE A 138 -11.79 -19.13 -29.23
CA ILE A 138 -13.11 -19.33 -28.61
C ILE A 138 -13.46 -18.22 -27.61
N ASN A 139 -12.56 -17.87 -26.68
CA ASN A 139 -12.80 -16.77 -25.73
C ASN A 139 -13.04 -15.39 -26.37
N ILE A 140 -12.54 -15.15 -27.58
CA ILE A 140 -12.83 -13.90 -28.31
C ILE A 140 -14.25 -13.94 -28.89
N GLY A 141 -14.71 -15.10 -29.36
CA GLY A 141 -16.09 -15.33 -29.77
C GLY A 141 -17.05 -15.14 -28.60
N GLU A 142 -16.79 -15.86 -27.50
CA GLU A 142 -17.58 -15.82 -26.27
C GLU A 142 -17.70 -14.38 -25.75
N LEU A 143 -16.58 -13.66 -25.61
CA LEU A 143 -16.60 -12.26 -25.18
C LEU A 143 -17.42 -11.37 -26.13
N ARG A 144 -17.30 -11.56 -27.45
CA ARG A 144 -18.08 -10.78 -28.43
C ARG A 144 -19.58 -11.05 -28.34
N SER A 145 -19.99 -12.26 -27.98
CA SER A 145 -21.41 -12.60 -27.79
C SER A 145 -22.02 -11.76 -26.65
N PHE A 146 -21.31 -11.61 -25.52
CA PHE A 146 -21.68 -10.70 -24.44
C PHE A 146 -21.81 -9.25 -24.92
N LEU A 147 -20.78 -8.73 -25.61
CA LEU A 147 -20.81 -7.34 -26.13
C LEU A 147 -21.91 -7.13 -27.18
N LYS A 148 -22.37 -8.20 -27.82
CA LYS A 148 -23.49 -8.14 -28.75
C LYS A 148 -24.83 -8.13 -28.02
N ALA A 149 -24.98 -8.90 -26.95
CA ALA A 149 -26.15 -8.82 -26.07
C ALA A 149 -26.32 -7.43 -25.46
N GLU A 150 -25.22 -6.84 -24.98
CA GLU A 150 -25.20 -5.43 -24.53
C GLU A 150 -25.83 -4.52 -25.58
N ARG A 151 -25.44 -4.65 -26.86
CA ARG A 151 -26.00 -3.82 -27.96
C ARG A 151 -27.46 -4.14 -28.27
N CYS A 152 -27.87 -5.39 -28.16
CA CYS A 152 -29.21 -5.85 -28.53
C CYS A 152 -30.29 -5.46 -27.52
N GLY A 153 -29.96 -5.37 -26.23
CA GLY A 153 -30.91 -5.02 -25.17
C GLY A 153 -30.97 -3.53 -24.80
N MET A 154 -30.17 -2.68 -25.47
CA MET A 154 -30.19 -1.25 -25.23
C MET A 154 -31.44 -0.58 -25.80
N GLN A 155 -32.12 0.20 -24.95
CA GLN A 155 -33.21 1.09 -25.37
C GLN A 155 -32.67 2.49 -25.71
N ALA A 156 -33.25 3.14 -26.71
CA ALA A 156 -32.83 4.48 -27.12
C ALA A 156 -33.12 5.51 -26.01
N GLY A 157 -32.08 6.19 -25.52
CA GLY A 157 -32.20 7.38 -24.67
C GLY A 157 -32.34 7.13 -23.17
N LYS A 158 -32.19 5.88 -22.69
CA LYS A 158 -32.29 5.55 -21.25
C LYS A 158 -31.09 4.74 -20.76
N SER A 159 -30.50 5.15 -19.63
CA SER A 159 -29.59 4.30 -18.85
C SER A 159 -30.32 3.03 -18.43
N SER A 160 -29.72 1.87 -18.65
CA SER A 160 -30.39 0.58 -18.45
C SER A 160 -29.47 -0.42 -17.77
N ARG A 161 -30.00 -1.14 -16.77
CA ARG A 161 -29.35 -2.29 -16.15
C ARG A 161 -29.76 -3.57 -16.87
N MET A 162 -28.79 -4.36 -17.32
CA MET A 162 -29.05 -5.52 -18.19
C MET A 162 -28.59 -6.82 -17.56
N LEU A 163 -29.45 -7.83 -17.53
CA LEU A 163 -29.11 -9.18 -17.06
C LEU A 163 -28.59 -10.00 -18.25
N ILE A 164 -27.32 -10.40 -18.22
CA ILE A 164 -26.69 -11.16 -19.32
C ILE A 164 -25.97 -12.39 -18.78
N GLY A 165 -26.42 -13.57 -19.18
CA GLY A 165 -25.81 -14.84 -18.80
C GLY A 165 -25.07 -15.53 -19.93
N GLY A 166 -24.02 -16.26 -19.59
CA GLY A 166 -23.27 -17.09 -20.54
C GLY A 166 -22.35 -18.06 -19.80
N ASP A 167 -21.65 -18.89 -20.56
CA ASP A 167 -20.92 -20.06 -20.06
C ASP A 167 -19.40 -19.93 -20.08
N SER A 168 -18.89 -18.79 -20.55
CA SER A 168 -17.46 -18.51 -20.60
C SER A 168 -16.98 -17.85 -19.31
N GLN A 169 -16.27 -18.61 -18.47
CA GLN A 169 -15.72 -18.08 -17.22
C GLN A 169 -14.62 -17.04 -17.49
N VAL A 170 -13.84 -17.24 -18.56
CA VAL A 170 -12.82 -16.29 -19.01
C VAL A 170 -13.44 -14.96 -19.44
N ALA A 171 -14.54 -14.99 -20.21
CA ALA A 171 -15.22 -13.77 -20.63
C ALA A 171 -15.89 -13.06 -19.44
N LEU A 172 -16.62 -13.80 -18.60
CA LEU A 172 -17.26 -13.28 -17.39
C LEU A 172 -16.26 -12.61 -16.45
N GLY A 173 -15.14 -13.27 -16.15
CA GLY A 173 -14.11 -12.70 -15.30
C GLY A 173 -13.45 -11.45 -15.90
N ALA A 174 -13.33 -11.38 -17.23
CA ALA A 174 -12.84 -10.19 -17.91
C ALA A 174 -13.85 -9.03 -17.90
N LEU A 175 -15.14 -9.33 -18.08
CA LEU A 175 -16.24 -8.36 -18.09
C LEU A 175 -16.48 -7.77 -16.70
N LEU A 176 -16.56 -8.61 -15.66
CA LEU A 176 -16.72 -8.20 -14.27
C LEU A 176 -15.57 -7.29 -13.78
N LYS A 177 -14.34 -7.55 -14.23
CA LYS A 177 -13.18 -6.70 -13.94
C LYS A 177 -13.09 -5.46 -14.82
N GLY A 178 -13.79 -5.44 -15.95
CA GLY A 178 -13.60 -4.48 -17.04
C GLY A 178 -12.23 -4.56 -17.72
N ARG A 179 -11.44 -5.61 -17.47
CA ARG A 179 -10.08 -5.82 -18.01
C ARG A 179 -9.63 -7.28 -17.91
N SER A 180 -8.65 -7.66 -18.73
CA SER A 180 -7.97 -8.96 -18.71
C SER A 180 -6.45 -8.81 -18.80
N SER A 181 -5.70 -9.87 -18.43
CA SER A 181 -4.26 -9.97 -18.70
C SER A 181 -3.94 -10.10 -20.20
N SER A 182 -4.95 -10.45 -21.02
CA SER A 182 -4.81 -10.57 -22.47
C SER A 182 -5.12 -9.27 -23.20
N ALA A 183 -4.15 -8.78 -23.99
CA ALA A 183 -4.34 -7.63 -24.86
C ALA A 183 -5.43 -7.82 -25.92
N SER A 184 -5.68 -9.06 -26.38
CA SER A 184 -6.73 -9.35 -27.36
C SER A 184 -8.13 -9.22 -26.76
N LEU A 185 -8.34 -9.70 -25.53
CA LEU A 185 -9.62 -9.54 -24.82
C LEU A 185 -9.89 -8.06 -24.47
N ASN A 186 -8.86 -7.33 -24.02
CA ASN A 186 -8.99 -5.89 -23.76
C ASN A 186 -9.37 -5.09 -25.00
N ARG A 187 -8.86 -5.46 -26.18
CA ARG A 187 -9.23 -4.81 -27.45
C ARG A 187 -10.70 -5.03 -27.79
N GLU A 188 -11.29 -6.16 -27.41
CA GLU A 188 -12.73 -6.39 -27.58
C GLU A 188 -13.53 -5.61 -26.53
N LEU A 189 -13.15 -5.67 -25.25
CA LEU A 189 -13.80 -4.90 -24.17
C LEU A 189 -13.87 -3.40 -24.49
N GLN A 190 -12.81 -2.81 -25.07
CA GLN A 190 -12.81 -1.40 -25.47
C GLN A 190 -13.92 -1.05 -26.47
N LYS A 191 -14.44 -2.02 -27.24
CA LYS A 191 -15.51 -1.80 -28.21
C LYS A 191 -16.89 -1.61 -27.56
N SER A 192 -17.05 -1.91 -26.28
CA SER A 192 -18.31 -1.64 -25.57
C SER A 192 -18.33 -0.29 -24.86
N LEU A 193 -17.18 0.35 -24.62
CA LEU A 193 -17.07 1.65 -23.95
C LEU A 193 -18.06 2.74 -24.44
N PRO A 194 -18.31 2.90 -25.76
CA PRO A 194 -19.29 3.90 -26.22
C PRO A 194 -20.69 3.70 -25.65
N TYR A 195 -21.09 2.47 -25.31
CA TYR A 195 -22.39 2.13 -24.75
C TYR A 195 -22.44 2.39 -23.25
N TYR A 196 -21.37 2.08 -22.51
CA TYR A 196 -21.26 2.42 -21.09
C TYR A 196 -21.30 3.93 -20.87
N ILE A 197 -20.50 4.69 -21.64
CA ILE A 197 -20.39 6.15 -21.48
C ILE A 197 -21.57 6.88 -22.12
N GLY A 198 -21.90 6.54 -23.37
CA GLY A 198 -22.88 7.30 -24.15
C GLY A 198 -24.33 6.95 -23.87
N LYS A 199 -24.60 5.80 -23.23
CA LYS A 199 -25.95 5.30 -22.99
C LYS A 199 -26.18 4.80 -21.57
N GLY A 200 -25.22 4.96 -20.66
CA GLY A 200 -25.37 4.57 -19.25
C GLY A 200 -25.66 3.09 -19.04
N LEU A 201 -25.07 2.22 -19.88
CA LEU A 201 -25.22 0.76 -19.77
C LEU A 201 -24.60 0.23 -18.47
N GLN A 202 -25.36 -0.57 -17.73
CA GLN A 202 -24.90 -1.25 -16.51
C GLN A 202 -25.22 -2.75 -16.58
N PRO A 203 -24.32 -3.59 -17.09
CA PRO A 203 -24.59 -5.02 -17.19
C PRO A 203 -24.34 -5.72 -15.85
N HIS A 204 -25.21 -6.69 -15.60
CA HIS A 204 -25.21 -7.61 -14.47
C HIS A 204 -25.06 -9.01 -15.07
N TYR A 205 -23.97 -9.69 -14.73
CA TYR A 205 -23.59 -10.93 -15.38
C TYR A 205 -23.98 -12.16 -14.57
N MET A 206 -24.39 -13.22 -15.27
CA MET A 206 -24.76 -14.52 -14.71
C MET A 206 -23.91 -15.61 -15.35
N TYR A 207 -23.58 -16.65 -14.58
CA TYR A 207 -22.90 -17.83 -15.11
C TYR A 207 -23.92 -18.94 -15.38
N TYR A 208 -23.95 -19.43 -16.63
CA TYR A 208 -24.70 -20.61 -17.04
C TYR A 208 -23.73 -21.73 -17.40
N PRO A 209 -23.89 -22.96 -16.88
CA PRO A 209 -23.20 -24.11 -17.43
C PRO A 209 -23.58 -24.32 -18.89
N THR A 210 -22.61 -24.72 -19.72
CA THR A 210 -22.81 -24.97 -21.15
C THR A 210 -23.98 -25.90 -21.44
N ALA A 211 -24.19 -26.93 -20.61
CA ALA A 211 -25.23 -27.94 -20.80
C ALA A 211 -26.67 -27.39 -20.76
N ILE A 212 -26.89 -26.30 -20.04
CA ILE A 212 -28.23 -25.69 -19.86
C ILE A 212 -28.34 -24.33 -20.54
N ASN A 213 -27.30 -23.86 -21.25
CA ASN A 213 -27.30 -22.53 -21.86
C ASN A 213 -28.29 -22.47 -23.04
N PRO A 214 -29.36 -21.66 -22.98
CA PRO A 214 -30.37 -21.59 -24.04
C PRO A 214 -29.83 -21.13 -25.40
N SER A 215 -28.64 -20.52 -25.43
CA SER A 215 -28.02 -20.01 -26.65
C SER A 215 -27.11 -21.01 -27.37
N ASP A 216 -26.80 -22.19 -26.79
CA ASP A 216 -25.89 -23.18 -27.40
C ASP A 216 -26.45 -23.82 -28.68
N ALA A 217 -27.74 -24.12 -28.74
CA ALA A 217 -28.36 -24.64 -29.96
C ALA A 217 -28.35 -23.60 -31.11
N PRO A 218 -28.77 -22.33 -30.88
CA PRO A 218 -28.65 -21.26 -31.88
C PRO A 218 -27.25 -20.95 -32.40
N THR A 219 -26.18 -21.16 -31.61
CA THR A 219 -24.79 -21.00 -32.10
C THR A 219 -24.37 -22.10 -33.06
N ARG A 220 -25.16 -23.17 -33.20
CA ARG A 220 -24.93 -24.29 -34.13
C ARG A 220 -26.04 -24.41 -35.18
N ASP A 221 -26.72 -23.29 -35.43
CA ASP A 221 -27.84 -23.15 -36.37
C ASP A 221 -29.07 -24.05 -36.09
N ARG A 222 -29.32 -24.34 -34.81
CA ARG A 222 -30.52 -25.04 -34.35
C ARG A 222 -31.50 -24.08 -33.68
N GLU A 223 -32.74 -24.52 -33.51
CA GLU A 223 -33.77 -23.75 -32.79
C GLU A 223 -33.48 -23.70 -31.29
N VAL A 224 -34.06 -22.71 -30.60
CA VAL A 224 -33.93 -22.60 -29.14
C VAL A 224 -34.76 -23.72 -28.51
N PRO A 225 -34.22 -24.46 -27.53
CA PRO A 225 -34.97 -25.49 -26.82
C PRO A 225 -36.21 -24.92 -26.12
N GLU A 226 -37.29 -25.71 -26.05
CA GLU A 226 -38.44 -25.40 -25.18
C GLU A 226 -38.06 -25.59 -23.70
N PRO A 227 -38.73 -24.91 -22.75
CA PRO A 227 -38.49 -25.07 -21.32
C PRO A 227 -38.62 -26.53 -20.87
N THR A 228 -37.70 -26.98 -20.04
CA THR A 228 -37.68 -28.36 -19.50
C THR A 228 -38.33 -28.48 -18.13
N GLU A 229 -38.51 -27.36 -17.43
CA GLU A 229 -39.07 -27.28 -16.08
C GLU A 229 -40.20 -26.24 -16.03
N ASP A 230 -41.17 -26.46 -15.13
CA ASP A 230 -42.20 -25.48 -14.84
C ASP A 230 -41.71 -24.39 -13.88
N LEU A 231 -42.31 -23.20 -13.96
CA LEU A 231 -42.03 -22.12 -13.04
C LEU A 231 -42.55 -22.45 -11.63
N PRO A 232 -41.77 -22.20 -10.56
CA PRO A 232 -42.17 -22.50 -9.20
C PRO A 232 -43.33 -21.61 -8.75
N SER A 233 -44.11 -22.08 -7.76
CA SER A 233 -45.30 -21.38 -7.24
C SER A 233 -45.00 -19.95 -6.78
N TRP A 234 -43.82 -19.71 -6.18
CA TRP A 234 -43.40 -18.40 -5.71
C TRP A 234 -43.10 -17.40 -6.84
N TRP A 235 -42.93 -17.86 -8.09
CA TRP A 235 -42.54 -17.01 -9.22
C TRP A 235 -43.55 -15.88 -9.48
N HIS A 236 -44.85 -16.20 -9.42
CA HIS A 236 -45.91 -15.21 -9.60
C HIS A 236 -45.87 -14.15 -8.50
N LEU A 237 -45.66 -14.55 -7.25
CA LEU A 237 -45.53 -13.66 -6.10
C LEU A 237 -44.29 -12.75 -6.24
N ALA A 238 -43.16 -13.31 -6.66
CA ALA A 238 -41.93 -12.56 -6.90
C ALA A 238 -42.08 -11.55 -8.06
N CYS A 239 -42.86 -11.87 -9.09
CA CYS A 239 -43.22 -10.93 -10.15
C CYS A 239 -44.01 -9.72 -9.64
N GLU A 240 -44.85 -9.91 -8.62
CA GLU A 240 -45.55 -8.84 -7.90
C GLU A 240 -44.65 -8.08 -6.90
N GLY A 241 -43.43 -8.55 -6.65
CA GLY A 241 -42.49 -7.95 -5.70
C GLY A 241 -42.59 -8.48 -4.26
N LYS A 242 -43.25 -9.63 -4.07
CA LYS A 242 -43.27 -10.37 -2.79
C LYS A 242 -42.23 -11.49 -2.86
N PHE A 243 -41.10 -11.31 -2.18
CA PHE A 243 -39.91 -12.15 -2.35
C PHE A 243 -39.73 -13.18 -1.23
N GLU A 244 -40.59 -13.21 -0.22
CA GLU A 244 -40.41 -13.99 1.02
C GLU A 244 -40.32 -15.50 0.76
N GLU A 245 -41.10 -16.01 -0.20
CA GLU A 245 -41.04 -17.44 -0.58
C GLU A 245 -39.81 -17.76 -1.43
N MET A 246 -39.37 -16.83 -2.25
CA MET A 246 -38.13 -16.95 -3.03
C MET A 246 -36.91 -16.94 -2.09
N ASP A 247 -36.89 -16.06 -1.10
CA ASP A 247 -35.83 -15.97 -0.09
C ASP A 247 -35.76 -17.27 0.73
N ARG A 248 -36.90 -17.81 1.20
CA ARG A 248 -36.95 -19.14 1.84
C ARG A 248 -36.44 -20.26 0.94
N TRP A 249 -36.75 -20.20 -0.36
CA TRP A 249 -36.26 -21.18 -1.34
C TRP A 249 -34.74 -21.11 -1.56
N LEU A 250 -34.16 -19.91 -1.47
CA LEU A 250 -32.72 -19.66 -1.54
C LEU A 250 -31.99 -20.09 -0.27
N GLU A 251 -32.52 -19.73 0.90
CA GLU A 251 -31.99 -20.13 2.22
C GLU A 251 -31.93 -21.65 2.36
N ALA A 252 -32.99 -22.35 1.94
CA ALA A 252 -33.04 -23.82 1.94
C ALA A 252 -31.95 -24.48 1.05
N ARG A 253 -31.32 -23.72 0.15
CA ARG A 253 -30.24 -24.16 -0.75
C ARG A 253 -28.89 -23.52 -0.40
N SER A 254 -28.81 -22.79 0.72
CA SER A 254 -27.63 -22.02 1.12
C SER A 254 -27.13 -21.06 0.01
N ALA A 255 -28.07 -20.53 -0.78
CA ALA A 255 -27.81 -19.64 -1.90
C ALA A 255 -28.32 -18.22 -1.64
N ASP A 256 -28.71 -17.90 -0.41
CA ASP A 256 -29.03 -16.53 -0.01
C ASP A 256 -27.75 -15.66 0.08
N PRO A 257 -27.87 -14.34 -0.06
CA PRO A 257 -26.72 -13.43 -0.05
C PRO A 257 -25.83 -13.55 1.20
N PHE A 258 -26.39 -13.89 2.36
CA PHE A 258 -25.65 -14.00 3.60
C PHE A 258 -24.81 -15.28 3.61
N SER A 259 -25.40 -16.44 3.30
CA SER A 259 -24.67 -17.70 3.16
C SER A 259 -23.54 -17.61 2.13
N LEU A 260 -23.79 -16.94 0.99
CA LEU A 260 -22.78 -16.74 -0.06
C LEU A 260 -21.66 -15.76 0.33
N SER A 261 -21.88 -14.88 1.30
CA SER A 261 -20.89 -13.89 1.75
C SER A 261 -19.73 -14.50 2.54
N GLY A 262 -19.94 -15.68 3.14
CA GLY A 262 -18.99 -16.30 4.06
C GLY A 262 -18.77 -15.51 5.36
N LEU A 263 -19.65 -14.55 5.66
CA LEU A 263 -19.61 -13.78 6.90
C LEU A 263 -20.08 -14.65 8.09
N PRO A 264 -19.49 -14.50 9.28
CA PRO A 264 -19.99 -15.14 10.49
C PRO A 264 -21.38 -14.61 10.85
N SER A 265 -22.15 -15.39 11.63
CA SER A 265 -23.50 -14.99 12.05
C SER A 265 -23.54 -13.57 12.61
N LEU A 266 -24.51 -12.76 12.16
CA LEU A 266 -24.76 -11.42 12.71
C LEU A 266 -25.39 -11.47 14.12
N ASP A 267 -25.63 -12.65 14.69
CA ASP A 267 -26.17 -12.80 16.05
C ASP A 267 -25.24 -12.18 17.12
N GLU A 268 -23.94 -12.09 16.85
CA GLU A 268 -23.00 -11.38 17.72
C GLU A 268 -23.27 -9.88 17.78
N LEU A 269 -23.79 -9.28 16.69
CA LEU A 269 -24.21 -7.88 16.64
C LEU A 269 -25.60 -7.66 17.26
N ARG A 270 -26.39 -8.73 17.39
CA ARG A 270 -27.71 -8.72 18.05
C ARG A 270 -27.62 -8.86 19.57
N LYS A 271 -26.42 -9.05 20.14
CA LYS A 271 -26.22 -8.87 21.58
C LYS A 271 -26.57 -7.41 21.89
N THR A 272 -27.80 -7.19 22.35
CA THR A 272 -28.23 -5.95 22.99
C THR A 272 -27.21 -5.67 24.07
N CYS A 273 -26.30 -4.77 23.77
CA CYS A 273 -25.44 -4.21 24.78
C CYS A 273 -26.40 -3.46 25.69
N ALA A 274 -26.70 -4.05 26.85
CA ALA A 274 -27.29 -3.35 27.99
C ALA A 274 -26.29 -2.35 28.58
N SER A 275 -25.40 -1.78 27.76
CA SER A 275 -24.97 -0.44 28.05
C SER A 275 -26.23 0.40 27.85
N GLU A 276 -26.71 0.94 28.97
CA GLU A 276 -27.10 2.33 28.94
C GLU A 276 -25.89 3.09 28.36
N VAL A 277 -25.74 3.08 27.03
CA VAL A 277 -25.31 4.28 26.35
C VAL A 277 -26.45 5.23 26.60
N THR A 278 -26.48 5.78 27.83
CA THR A 278 -26.81 7.17 28.00
C THR A 278 -25.84 7.81 27.04
N VAL A 279 -26.31 8.05 25.82
CA VAL A 279 -25.70 9.02 24.94
C VAL A 279 -25.88 10.27 25.78
N GLN A 280 -24.92 10.54 26.67
CA GLN A 280 -24.58 11.87 27.04
C GLN A 280 -24.11 12.45 25.72
N LEU A 281 -25.08 12.79 24.87
CA LEU A 281 -25.01 13.92 23.97
C LEU A 281 -24.54 14.99 24.93
N ARG A 282 -23.22 15.22 24.96
CA ARG A 282 -22.67 16.33 25.69
C ARG A 282 -23.32 17.53 25.02
N PHE A 283 -24.42 17.99 25.60
CA PHE A 283 -25.22 19.12 25.13
C PHE A 283 -24.39 20.41 25.08
N GLY A 284 -23.11 20.38 25.47
CA GLY A 284 -22.10 21.38 25.12
C GLY A 284 -21.92 21.59 23.61
N HIS A 285 -22.16 20.58 22.76
CA HIS A 285 -22.15 20.76 21.30
C HIS A 285 -23.52 21.18 20.72
N LEU A 286 -24.63 20.96 21.44
CA LEU A 286 -25.95 21.48 21.05
C LEU A 286 -26.16 22.94 21.49
N ARG A 287 -25.42 23.44 22.50
CA ARG A 287 -25.28 24.89 22.72
C ARG A 287 -24.58 25.60 21.56
N LYS A 288 -23.70 24.90 20.82
CA LYS A 288 -23.17 25.41 19.54
C LYS A 288 -24.23 25.43 18.44
N PHE A 289 -25.25 24.59 18.47
CA PHE A 289 -26.39 24.68 17.55
C PHE A 289 -27.42 25.73 17.95
N LYS A 290 -27.57 26.04 19.24
CA LYS A 290 -28.35 27.22 19.66
C LYS A 290 -27.62 28.50 19.28
N LYS A 291 -26.30 28.58 19.47
CA LYS A 291 -25.46 29.67 18.96
C LYS A 291 -25.41 29.69 17.43
N LEU A 292 -25.49 28.56 16.74
CA LEU A 292 -25.57 28.50 15.27
C LEU A 292 -26.97 28.91 14.77
N ARG A 293 -28.05 28.59 15.50
CA ARG A 293 -29.43 29.05 15.20
C ARG A 293 -29.65 30.50 15.55
N GLU A 294 -29.10 30.97 16.68
CA GLU A 294 -29.03 32.38 17.06
C GLU A 294 -28.13 33.13 16.08
N LEU A 295 -26.99 32.60 15.62
CA LEU A 295 -26.18 33.19 14.53
C LEU A 295 -26.83 33.10 13.14
N LEU A 296 -27.68 32.11 12.88
CA LEU A 296 -28.47 31.98 11.64
C LEU A 296 -29.75 32.83 11.68
N GLN A 297 -30.26 33.18 12.86
CA GLN A 297 -31.39 34.10 13.07
C GLN A 297 -30.90 35.55 13.18
N GLU A 298 -29.81 35.82 13.88
CA GLU A 298 -29.05 37.08 13.84
C GLU A 298 -28.53 37.32 12.42
N GLY A 299 -28.04 36.30 11.72
CA GLY A 299 -27.67 36.39 10.30
C GLY A 299 -28.85 36.57 9.33
N LYS A 300 -30.08 36.27 9.77
CA LYS A 300 -31.31 36.56 9.01
C LYS A 300 -31.91 37.93 9.35
N GLN A 301 -31.77 38.42 10.59
CA GLN A 301 -32.17 39.78 10.98
C GLN A 301 -31.12 40.83 10.57
N LEU A 302 -29.83 40.49 10.54
CA LEU A 302 -28.76 41.31 9.94
C LEU A 302 -28.81 41.30 8.40
N GLY A 303 -29.62 40.42 7.79
CA GLY A 303 -29.90 40.42 6.36
C GLY A 303 -30.89 41.51 5.92
N GLU A 304 -31.62 42.11 6.87
CA GLU A 304 -32.63 43.15 6.56
C GLU A 304 -32.28 44.53 7.16
N ASP A 305 -31.44 44.63 8.20
CA ASP A 305 -31.12 45.93 8.83
C ASP A 305 -29.61 46.31 8.89
N ALA A 306 -28.69 45.52 8.33
CA ALA A 306 -27.28 45.92 8.26
C ALA A 306 -26.91 46.44 6.87
N GLY A 307 -27.16 47.73 6.67
CA GLY A 307 -26.51 48.51 5.63
C GLY A 307 -24.98 48.32 5.67
N VAL A 308 -24.44 48.08 4.47
CA VAL A 308 -23.12 48.51 3.98
C VAL A 308 -22.11 48.91 5.08
N ALA A 309 -21.26 47.97 5.48
CA ALA A 309 -19.98 48.28 6.13
C ALA A 309 -18.87 47.36 5.61
N SER A 310 -17.87 48.02 5.04
CA SER A 310 -16.72 47.58 4.26
C SER A 310 -15.61 46.86 5.06
N GLY A 311 -14.97 45.89 4.40
CA GLY A 311 -13.65 45.35 4.74
C GLY A 311 -13.10 44.47 3.61
N SER A 312 -12.99 44.98 2.38
CA SER A 312 -11.73 45.44 1.77
C SER A 312 -10.56 44.43 1.78
N SER A 313 -10.47 43.61 0.74
CA SER A 313 -9.29 43.68 -0.14
C SER A 313 -9.73 44.15 -1.53
N VAL A 314 -10.48 45.25 -1.53
CA VAL A 314 -10.66 46.09 -2.71
C VAL A 314 -9.34 46.83 -2.86
N PHE A 315 -8.61 46.58 -3.95
CA PHE A 315 -7.58 47.51 -4.39
C PHE A 315 -8.24 48.90 -4.51
N PRO A 316 -7.70 49.95 -3.88
CA PRO A 316 -8.32 51.26 -3.94
C PRO A 316 -8.14 51.82 -5.35
N PHE A 317 -9.18 51.83 -6.16
CA PHE A 317 -9.20 52.52 -7.45
C PHE A 317 -10.56 53.19 -7.68
N PRO A 318 -10.57 54.36 -8.34
CA PRO A 318 -11.65 55.35 -8.27
C PRO A 318 -12.97 54.83 -8.84
N SER A 319 -14.06 55.41 -8.34
CA SER A 319 -15.45 55.05 -8.65
C SER A 319 -15.78 55.03 -10.14
N SER A 320 -16.74 54.17 -10.47
CA SER A 320 -17.26 53.76 -11.78
C SER A 320 -17.76 54.86 -12.73
N THR A 321 -17.67 56.14 -12.38
CA THR A 321 -18.13 57.27 -13.21
C THR A 321 -17.13 57.71 -14.29
N VAL A 322 -15.89 57.20 -14.31
CA VAL A 322 -14.86 57.62 -15.31
C VAL A 322 -14.79 56.69 -16.54
N VAL A 323 -15.43 55.52 -16.49
CA VAL A 323 -15.19 54.46 -17.50
C VAL A 323 -16.08 54.62 -18.76
N GLU A 324 -17.23 55.28 -18.66
CA GLU A 324 -18.15 55.42 -19.80
C GLU A 324 -17.61 56.29 -20.94
N SER A 325 -16.81 57.32 -20.65
CA SER A 325 -16.21 58.18 -21.69
C SER A 325 -14.91 57.61 -22.28
N SER A 326 -14.30 56.64 -21.61
CA SER A 326 -12.93 56.19 -21.91
C SER A 326 -12.85 55.01 -22.88
N LEU A 327 -13.93 54.24 -23.07
CA LEU A 327 -13.91 53.00 -23.87
C LEU A 327 -14.29 53.18 -25.35
N SER A 328 -14.78 54.35 -25.75
CA SER A 328 -15.11 54.68 -27.14
C SER A 328 -13.92 54.71 -28.14
N PRO A 329 -12.63 54.87 -27.74
CA PRO A 329 -11.52 54.86 -28.70
C PRO A 329 -11.00 53.45 -29.08
N PHE A 330 -11.27 52.40 -28.30
CA PHE A 330 -10.61 51.08 -28.41
C PHE A 330 -11.15 50.18 -29.54
N ALA A 331 -11.69 50.78 -30.60
CA ALA A 331 -12.43 50.08 -31.65
C ALA A 331 -11.61 49.78 -32.91
N SER A 332 -10.35 50.20 -33.00
CA SER A 332 -9.67 50.23 -34.30
C SER A 332 -9.07 48.89 -34.75
N THR A 333 -8.75 47.94 -33.85
CA THR A 333 -8.07 46.69 -34.27
C THR A 333 -8.38 45.39 -33.51
N GLY A 334 -9.03 45.43 -32.33
CA GLY A 334 -9.22 44.25 -31.46
C GLY A 334 -10.48 43.41 -31.71
N THR A 335 -10.37 42.07 -31.70
CA THR A 335 -11.52 41.16 -31.72
C THR A 335 -11.94 40.78 -30.30
N PHE A 336 -12.92 41.48 -29.72
CA PHE A 336 -13.48 41.11 -28.42
C PHE A 336 -14.44 39.92 -28.54
N VAL A 337 -14.18 38.85 -27.79
CA VAL A 337 -15.03 37.66 -27.75
C VAL A 337 -15.96 37.75 -26.54
N TRP A 338 -17.26 37.91 -26.79
CA TRP A 338 -18.28 37.98 -25.74
C TRP A 338 -18.94 36.61 -25.52
N PRO A 339 -19.33 36.27 -24.28
CA PRO A 339 -20.13 35.09 -24.00
C PRO A 339 -21.44 35.11 -24.81
N LYS A 340 -21.84 33.95 -25.36
CA LYS A 340 -23.10 33.85 -26.11
C LYS A 340 -24.30 34.06 -25.18
N GLY A 341 -25.19 34.99 -25.54
CA GLY A 341 -26.45 35.23 -24.82
C GLY A 341 -26.36 36.20 -23.64
N VAL A 342 -25.24 36.91 -23.48
CA VAL A 342 -25.07 37.96 -22.44
C VAL A 342 -25.04 39.34 -23.12
N ASP A 343 -25.65 40.34 -22.50
CA ASP A 343 -25.65 41.70 -23.01
C ASP A 343 -24.22 42.29 -23.03
N LYS A 344 -23.84 42.87 -24.18
CA LYS A 344 -22.50 43.43 -24.40
C LYS A 344 -22.23 44.63 -23.50
N GLN A 345 -23.26 45.36 -23.10
CA GLN A 345 -23.14 46.52 -22.22
C GLN A 345 -22.83 46.07 -20.79
N GLN A 346 -23.57 45.07 -20.27
CA GLN A 346 -23.25 44.43 -18.99
C GLN A 346 -21.86 43.80 -18.94
N CYS A 347 -21.37 43.20 -20.02
CA CYS A 347 -20.03 42.59 -20.02
C CYS A 347 -18.87 43.61 -19.94
N LYS A 348 -19.09 44.90 -20.26
CA LYS A 348 -18.04 45.93 -20.14
C LYS A 348 -17.75 46.31 -18.69
N GLU A 349 -18.70 46.08 -17.79
CA GLU A 349 -18.58 46.37 -16.35
C GLU A 349 -17.93 45.21 -15.57
N LEU A 350 -17.77 44.05 -16.21
CA LEU A 350 -17.24 42.84 -15.60
C LEU A 350 -15.74 42.66 -15.85
N PRO A 351 -14.97 42.14 -14.86
CA PRO A 351 -13.56 41.86 -15.04
C PRO A 351 -13.33 40.81 -16.15
N GLY A 352 -12.47 41.14 -17.13
CA GLY A 352 -12.25 40.32 -18.33
C GLY A 352 -10.79 39.83 -18.49
N CYS A 353 -10.57 38.79 -19.31
CA CYS A 353 -9.24 38.29 -19.63
C CYS A 353 -8.75 38.87 -20.97
N ILE A 354 -7.49 39.30 -21.03
CA ILE A 354 -6.85 39.77 -22.27
C ILE A 354 -5.97 38.65 -22.84
N ASP A 355 -6.17 38.32 -24.12
CA ASP A 355 -5.33 37.39 -24.87
C ASP A 355 -4.65 38.11 -26.03
N LEU A 356 -3.33 38.19 -25.98
CA LEU A 356 -2.55 39.02 -26.89
C LEU A 356 -2.06 38.26 -28.13
N CYS A 357 -1.96 36.93 -28.09
CA CYS A 357 -1.38 36.16 -29.23
C CYS A 357 -1.85 34.70 -29.37
N SER A 358 -2.82 34.20 -28.59
CA SER A 358 -3.15 32.77 -28.67
C SER A 358 -3.98 32.42 -29.93
N GLY A 359 -3.34 31.72 -30.87
CA GLY A 359 -3.98 31.24 -32.09
C GLY A 359 -4.55 32.36 -32.98
N ASN A 360 -5.74 32.14 -33.54
CA ASN A 360 -6.43 33.09 -34.43
C ASN A 360 -7.27 34.14 -33.68
N MET A 361 -7.21 34.17 -32.34
CA MET A 361 -8.11 34.95 -31.48
C MET A 361 -7.39 36.02 -30.64
N GLY A 362 -6.09 36.24 -30.87
CA GLY A 362 -5.32 37.27 -30.16
C GLY A 362 -5.77 38.70 -30.50
N TYR A 363 -5.55 39.62 -29.56
CA TYR A 363 -5.96 41.03 -29.63
C TYR A 363 -5.55 41.71 -30.94
N ALA A 364 -4.31 41.50 -31.39
CA ALA A 364 -3.82 42.02 -32.66
C ALA A 364 -2.85 41.05 -33.34
N GLN A 365 -2.75 41.12 -34.66
CA GLN A 365 -1.79 40.32 -35.43
C GLN A 365 -0.34 40.80 -35.25
N ASP A 366 -0.13 42.08 -34.90
CA ASP A 366 1.20 42.69 -34.71
C ASP A 366 1.24 43.61 -33.50
N LEU A 367 1.87 43.16 -32.42
CA LEU A 367 1.97 43.89 -31.15
C LEU A 367 3.18 44.84 -31.06
N VAL A 368 3.96 44.99 -32.14
CA VAL A 368 5.14 45.88 -32.16
C VAL A 368 4.75 47.30 -32.61
N ILE A 369 3.51 47.50 -33.05
CA ILE A 369 2.99 48.80 -33.48
C ILE A 369 2.73 49.67 -32.24
N GLY A 370 3.33 50.87 -32.20
CA GLY A 370 3.26 51.76 -31.03
C GLY A 370 1.85 52.16 -30.61
N GLU A 371 0.95 52.38 -31.57
CA GLU A 371 -0.47 52.67 -31.31
C GLU A 371 -1.16 51.53 -30.57
N VAL A 372 -0.98 50.27 -31.05
CA VAL A 372 -1.53 49.07 -30.41
C VAL A 372 -0.94 48.86 -29.02
N GLN A 373 0.35 49.14 -28.82
CA GLN A 373 0.97 49.03 -27.50
C GLN A 373 0.41 50.06 -26.52
N ASN A 374 0.23 51.31 -26.96
CA ASN A 374 -0.36 52.38 -26.15
C ASN A 374 -1.83 52.08 -25.83
N GLU A 375 -2.55 51.47 -26.76
CA GLU A 375 -3.92 51.00 -26.57
C GLU A 375 -3.99 49.92 -25.48
N ILE A 376 -3.15 48.88 -25.56
CA ILE A 376 -3.08 47.80 -24.55
C ILE A 376 -2.68 48.36 -23.18
N ARG A 377 -1.70 49.27 -23.12
CA ARG A 377 -1.34 49.96 -21.88
C ARG A 377 -2.52 50.75 -21.31
N GLY A 378 -3.24 51.47 -22.17
CA GLY A 378 -4.47 52.18 -21.82
C GLY A 378 -5.53 51.24 -21.25
N ILE A 379 -5.76 50.08 -21.86
CA ILE A 379 -6.72 49.08 -21.37
C ILE A 379 -6.31 48.53 -20.00
N LEU A 380 -5.04 48.18 -19.80
CA LEU A 380 -4.56 47.71 -18.49
C LEU A 380 -4.70 48.78 -17.40
N GLN A 381 -4.61 50.06 -17.76
CA GLN A 381 -4.76 51.17 -16.83
C GLN A 381 -6.22 51.60 -16.59
N SER A 382 -7.12 51.37 -17.55
CA SER A 382 -8.50 51.91 -17.54
C SER A 382 -9.60 50.86 -17.30
N VAL A 383 -9.31 49.58 -17.52
CA VAL A 383 -10.29 48.48 -17.42
C VAL A 383 -9.86 47.48 -16.35
N ARG A 384 -10.84 46.87 -15.69
CA ARG A 384 -10.59 45.79 -14.72
C ARG A 384 -10.14 44.51 -15.44
N VAL A 385 -8.84 44.33 -15.59
CA VAL A 385 -8.26 43.12 -16.21
C VAL A 385 -8.13 42.02 -15.17
N ALA A 386 -8.84 40.91 -15.40
CA ALA A 386 -8.80 39.72 -14.56
C ALA A 386 -7.53 38.90 -14.80
N ALA A 387 -7.10 38.73 -16.05
CA ALA A 387 -5.93 37.93 -16.37
C ALA A 387 -5.31 38.31 -17.71
N LEU A 388 -4.03 37.97 -17.87
CA LEU A 388 -3.26 38.19 -19.10
C LEU A 388 -2.74 36.88 -19.68
N SER A 389 -2.90 36.70 -20.98
CA SER A 389 -2.38 35.54 -21.73
C SER A 389 -1.60 35.95 -22.97
N ALA A 390 -0.43 35.31 -23.18
CA ALA A 390 0.44 35.60 -24.30
C ALA A 390 1.18 34.36 -24.83
N SER A 391 1.25 34.24 -26.16
CA SER A 391 2.01 33.20 -26.88
C SER A 391 2.78 33.86 -28.05
N PRO A 392 3.97 34.43 -27.81
CA PRO A 392 4.82 34.94 -28.88
C PRO A 392 5.19 33.75 -29.78
N GLY A 393 4.61 33.71 -30.98
CA GLY A 393 4.70 32.56 -31.88
C GLY A 393 6.12 32.00 -32.05
N SER A 394 6.22 30.68 -32.17
CA SER A 394 7.51 29.95 -32.17
C SER A 394 8.38 30.09 -33.44
N GLY A 395 7.94 30.87 -34.42
CA GLY A 395 8.49 30.95 -35.78
C GLY A 395 9.49 32.08 -35.99
N GLY A 396 10.57 32.13 -35.21
CA GLY A 396 11.46 33.29 -35.16
C GLY A 396 12.96 32.99 -35.10
N SER A 397 13.75 34.05 -34.92
CA SER A 397 15.17 33.99 -34.52
C SER A 397 15.41 33.35 -33.14
N PHE A 398 14.36 33.26 -32.31
CA PHE A 398 14.37 32.55 -31.03
C PHE A 398 14.26 31.02 -31.14
N SER A 399 13.89 30.48 -32.30
CA SER A 399 13.73 29.05 -32.51
C SER A 399 15.08 28.34 -32.66
N LEU A 400 15.22 27.15 -32.08
CA LEU A 400 16.36 26.26 -32.35
C LEU A 400 16.27 25.61 -33.74
N ALA A 401 15.08 25.58 -34.34
CA ALA A 401 14.84 24.96 -35.64
C ALA A 401 15.17 25.86 -36.82
N SER A 402 15.32 27.18 -36.61
CA SER A 402 15.82 28.10 -37.63
C SER A 402 17.34 28.01 -37.68
N SER A 403 17.88 27.55 -38.80
CA SER A 403 19.30 27.32 -39.09
C SER A 403 20.17 28.60 -39.19
N SER A 404 19.64 29.78 -38.85
CA SER A 404 20.26 31.07 -39.24
C SER A 404 21.28 31.65 -38.26
N GLY A 405 21.67 30.96 -37.18
CA GLY A 405 22.75 31.41 -36.28
C GLY A 405 22.53 32.78 -35.62
N CYS A 406 21.33 33.36 -35.68
CA CYS A 406 21.13 34.78 -35.39
C CYS A 406 21.34 35.21 -33.92
N ARG A 407 21.39 34.24 -33.00
CA ARG A 407 21.52 34.43 -31.54
C ARG A 407 22.39 33.34 -30.96
N THR A 408 23.24 33.64 -29.99
CA THR A 408 24.06 32.66 -29.25
C THR A 408 23.86 32.82 -27.75
N ALA A 409 24.34 31.87 -26.93
CA ALA A 409 24.23 32.00 -25.48
C ALA A 409 24.96 33.24 -24.93
N GLY A 410 26.08 33.63 -25.55
CA GLY A 410 26.81 34.87 -25.20
C GLY A 410 26.17 36.14 -25.78
N HIS A 411 25.33 36.02 -26.80
CA HIS A 411 24.66 37.14 -27.46
C HIS A 411 23.16 36.85 -27.67
N PRO A 412 22.37 36.80 -26.57
CA PRO A 412 20.97 36.40 -26.62
C PRO A 412 20.09 37.44 -27.33
N LEU A 413 20.50 38.71 -27.38
CA LEU A 413 19.82 39.81 -28.08
C LEU A 413 20.15 39.88 -29.58
N GLY A 414 21.14 39.13 -30.08
CA GLY A 414 21.55 39.14 -31.49
C GLY A 414 23.07 39.01 -31.65
N ALA A 415 23.54 38.22 -32.61
CA ALA A 415 24.97 38.04 -32.87
C ALA A 415 25.62 39.34 -33.46
N PRO A 416 26.92 39.59 -33.23
CA PRO A 416 27.59 40.85 -33.62
C PRO A 416 27.80 41.06 -35.13
N ARG A 417 27.37 40.12 -36.01
CA ARG A 417 27.52 40.20 -37.48
C ARG A 417 26.30 39.63 -38.20
N LEU A 418 25.15 40.28 -38.05
CA LEU A 418 23.92 39.89 -38.75
C LEU A 418 23.73 40.71 -40.02
N GLY A 419 23.27 40.07 -41.10
CA GLY A 419 22.85 40.80 -42.30
C GLY A 419 21.65 41.72 -41.99
N PRO A 420 21.40 42.79 -42.79
CA PRO A 420 20.36 43.79 -42.51
C PRO A 420 18.97 43.20 -42.24
N ALA A 421 18.54 42.21 -43.04
CA ALA A 421 17.26 41.53 -42.86
C ALA A 421 17.19 40.67 -41.59
N GLN A 422 18.29 40.01 -41.20
CA GLN A 422 18.37 39.23 -39.96
C GLN A 422 18.39 40.15 -38.74
N SER A 423 19.13 41.26 -38.82
CA SER A 423 19.18 42.29 -37.78
C SER A 423 17.80 42.91 -37.55
N ALA A 424 17.10 43.33 -38.62
CA ALA A 424 15.74 43.86 -38.52
C ALA A 424 14.76 42.88 -37.87
N ARG A 425 14.82 41.58 -38.24
CA ARG A 425 13.99 40.52 -37.64
C ARG A 425 14.30 40.31 -36.15
N VAL A 426 15.59 40.23 -35.79
CA VAL A 426 16.04 40.07 -34.39
C VAL A 426 15.59 41.24 -33.53
N THR A 427 15.78 42.47 -34.00
CA THR A 427 15.35 43.70 -33.33
C THR A 427 13.84 43.72 -33.12
N ARG A 428 13.06 43.36 -34.14
CA ARG A 428 11.60 43.29 -34.04
C ARG A 428 11.14 42.25 -33.01
N GLU A 429 11.71 41.05 -33.03
CA GLU A 429 11.37 39.99 -32.08
C GLU A 429 11.81 40.35 -30.64
N ASN A 430 12.92 41.08 -30.47
CA ASN A 430 13.32 41.62 -29.16
C ASN A 430 12.28 42.58 -28.62
N LYS A 431 11.86 43.57 -29.42
CA LYS A 431 10.84 44.55 -29.03
C LYS A 431 9.52 43.89 -28.64
N LEU A 432 9.13 42.83 -29.34
CA LEU A 432 7.92 42.06 -29.01
C LEU A 432 8.03 41.40 -27.63
N VAL A 433 9.12 40.67 -27.37
CA VAL A 433 9.30 39.96 -26.09
C VAL A 433 9.49 40.95 -24.94
N GLU A 434 10.21 42.05 -25.17
CA GLU A 434 10.37 43.14 -24.21
C GLU A 434 9.01 43.73 -23.81
N PHE A 435 8.15 44.06 -24.78
CA PHE A 435 6.80 44.53 -24.52
C PHE A 435 5.97 43.50 -23.74
N LEU A 436 5.97 42.22 -24.15
CA LEU A 436 5.22 41.19 -23.41
C LEU A 436 5.70 41.02 -21.96
N LEU A 437 7.00 41.16 -21.71
CA LEU A 437 7.57 41.09 -20.37
C LEU A 437 7.25 42.34 -19.54
N GLU A 438 7.21 43.52 -20.16
CA GLU A 438 6.69 44.76 -19.53
C GLU A 438 5.27 44.52 -18.98
N LEU A 439 4.40 43.92 -19.79
CA LEU A 439 3.02 43.60 -19.38
C LEU A 439 2.97 42.54 -18.28
N CYS A 440 3.78 41.49 -18.36
CA CYS A 440 3.84 40.47 -17.32
C CYS A 440 4.34 41.06 -15.98
N TRP A 441 5.29 41.99 -16.01
CA TRP A 441 5.75 42.73 -14.84
C TRP A 441 4.66 43.61 -14.24
N TRP A 442 3.89 44.30 -15.09
CA TRP A 442 2.72 45.05 -14.64
C TRP A 442 1.70 44.13 -13.96
N CYS A 443 1.39 42.98 -14.58
CA CYS A 443 0.48 41.99 -14.00
C CYS A 443 0.99 41.47 -12.65
N TYR A 444 2.28 41.13 -12.54
CA TYR A 444 2.88 40.70 -11.28
C TYR A 444 2.75 41.75 -10.18
N LYS A 445 3.08 43.03 -10.47
CA LYS A 445 2.97 44.13 -9.50
C LYS A 445 1.54 44.38 -9.03
N ASN A 446 0.55 44.17 -9.90
CA ASN A 446 -0.86 44.39 -9.61
C ASN A 446 -1.60 43.10 -9.17
N SER A 447 -0.87 42.01 -8.89
CA SER A 447 -1.46 40.70 -8.53
C SER A 447 -2.47 40.15 -9.54
N VAL A 448 -2.28 40.47 -10.83
CA VAL A 448 -3.07 39.94 -11.94
C VAL A 448 -2.44 38.62 -12.42
N PRO A 449 -3.18 37.49 -12.42
CA PRO A 449 -2.69 36.23 -12.96
C PRO A 449 -2.28 36.34 -14.43
N PHE A 450 -1.12 35.82 -14.78
CA PHE A 450 -0.65 35.81 -16.17
C PHE A 450 -0.01 34.49 -16.58
N TRP A 451 0.04 34.25 -17.89
CA TRP A 451 0.90 33.22 -18.47
C TRP A 451 1.50 33.63 -19.82
N LEU A 452 2.74 33.22 -20.04
CA LEU A 452 3.53 33.45 -21.26
C LEU A 452 4.12 32.12 -21.77
N GLU A 453 3.73 31.70 -22.97
CA GLU A 453 4.11 30.41 -23.58
C GLU A 453 5.19 30.53 -24.67
N ASN A 454 6.12 29.56 -24.73
CA ASN A 454 7.07 29.39 -25.84
C ASN A 454 7.66 27.95 -25.81
N PRO A 455 8.20 27.37 -26.90
CA PRO A 455 8.88 26.07 -26.85
C PRO A 455 10.00 26.04 -25.81
N GLN A 456 10.23 24.91 -25.16
CA GLN A 456 11.23 24.79 -24.09
C GLN A 456 12.64 25.20 -24.54
N GLY A 457 12.99 24.91 -25.79
CA GLY A 457 14.29 25.26 -26.36
C GLY A 457 14.41 26.71 -26.85
N SER A 458 13.36 27.52 -26.71
CA SER A 458 13.39 28.92 -27.18
C SER A 458 14.51 29.71 -26.51
N LYS A 459 15.29 30.43 -27.32
CA LYS A 459 16.33 31.35 -26.81
C LYS A 459 15.73 32.55 -26.07
N ALA A 460 14.43 32.81 -26.19
CA ALA A 460 13.75 33.86 -25.43
C ALA A 460 13.86 33.63 -23.91
N TRP A 461 13.92 32.37 -23.46
CA TRP A 461 14.10 32.02 -22.05
C TRP A 461 15.48 32.36 -21.49
N GLN A 462 16.43 32.73 -22.34
CA GLN A 462 17.79 33.15 -21.94
C GLN A 462 17.89 34.66 -21.73
N LEU A 463 16.88 35.43 -22.11
CA LEU A 463 16.87 36.88 -21.92
C LEU A 463 16.81 37.22 -20.43
N GLU A 464 17.62 38.19 -20.02
CA GLU A 464 17.74 38.60 -18.61
C GLU A 464 16.40 39.04 -17.99
N PRO A 465 15.52 39.81 -18.67
CA PRO A 465 14.23 40.18 -18.10
C PRO A 465 13.30 38.99 -17.78
N VAL A 466 13.43 37.87 -18.50
CA VAL A 466 12.71 36.62 -18.18
C VAL A 466 13.22 36.02 -16.88
N ARG A 467 14.55 35.99 -16.69
CA ARG A 467 15.17 35.44 -15.48
C ARG A 467 14.82 36.25 -14.25
N GLN A 468 14.81 37.58 -14.38
CA GLN A 468 14.40 38.49 -13.33
C GLN A 468 12.95 38.25 -12.91
N LEU A 469 12.03 38.12 -13.88
CA LEU A 469 10.63 37.82 -13.59
C LEU A 469 10.44 36.41 -13.00
N GLN A 470 11.24 35.42 -13.41
CA GLN A 470 11.24 34.08 -12.83
C GLN A 470 11.74 34.05 -11.38
N ALA A 471 12.66 34.95 -11.00
CA ALA A 471 13.17 35.05 -9.65
C ALA A 471 12.15 35.62 -8.65
N CYS A 472 11.05 36.20 -9.14
CA CYS A 472 9.97 36.71 -8.31
C CYS A 472 9.19 35.59 -7.60
N PRO A 473 8.87 35.75 -6.30
CA PRO A 473 8.05 34.80 -5.56
C PRO A 473 6.70 34.51 -6.25
N GLY A 474 6.33 33.24 -6.35
CA GLY A 474 5.05 32.83 -6.96
C GLY A 474 5.05 32.80 -8.49
N VAL A 475 6.13 33.22 -9.16
CA VAL A 475 6.30 33.06 -10.61
C VAL A 475 7.16 31.84 -10.89
N GLY A 476 6.76 31.03 -11.86
CA GLY A 476 7.54 29.86 -12.25
C GLY A 476 7.16 29.28 -13.60
N PHE A 477 7.93 28.28 -14.02
CA PHE A 477 7.66 27.57 -15.26
C PHE A 477 6.77 26.36 -15.03
N TRP A 478 5.76 26.21 -15.88
CA TRP A 478 5.12 24.94 -16.17
C TRP A 478 5.72 24.36 -17.45
N LYS A 479 6.13 23.09 -17.41
CA LYS A 479 6.71 22.40 -18.57
C LYS A 479 5.72 21.38 -19.12
N VAL A 480 5.37 21.50 -20.39
CA VAL A 480 4.29 20.71 -20.99
C VAL A 480 4.66 20.13 -22.36
N ASP A 481 4.39 18.84 -22.58
CA ASP A 481 4.44 18.20 -23.90
C ASP A 481 3.02 18.18 -24.50
N PHE A 482 2.79 18.85 -25.64
CA PHE A 482 1.45 18.97 -26.25
C PHE A 482 0.77 17.61 -26.54
N CYS A 483 1.54 16.55 -26.79
CA CYS A 483 0.99 15.21 -26.99
C CYS A 483 0.32 14.62 -25.75
N ALA A 484 0.65 15.10 -24.55
CA ALA A 484 -0.08 14.75 -23.32
C ALA A 484 -1.56 15.14 -23.41
N PHE A 485 -1.86 16.19 -24.19
CA PHE A 485 -3.21 16.72 -24.42
C PHE A 485 -3.79 16.33 -25.79
N GLY A 486 -3.26 15.27 -26.40
CA GLY A 486 -3.83 14.68 -27.63
C GLY A 486 -3.30 15.26 -28.94
N ALA A 487 -2.25 16.09 -28.92
CA ALA A 487 -1.56 16.48 -30.15
C ALA A 487 -0.81 15.28 -30.77
N PRO A 488 -0.78 15.13 -32.11
CA PRO A 488 -0.07 14.03 -32.76
C PRO A 488 1.45 14.26 -32.83
N TRP A 489 1.94 15.38 -32.29
CA TRP A 489 3.35 15.76 -32.20
C TRP A 489 3.77 16.02 -30.75
N LYS A 490 5.03 15.72 -30.45
CA LYS A 490 5.66 16.10 -29.18
C LYS A 490 6.26 17.50 -29.27
N LYS A 491 5.43 18.52 -29.09
CA LYS A 491 5.89 19.92 -28.91
C LYS A 491 6.12 20.15 -27.42
N ARG A 492 7.39 20.21 -27.02
CA ARG A 492 7.79 20.48 -25.64
C ARG A 492 7.85 21.99 -25.42
N THR A 493 6.98 22.47 -24.55
CA THR A 493 6.71 23.89 -24.31
C THR A 493 6.94 24.24 -22.85
N ARG A 494 7.36 25.48 -22.59
CA ARG A 494 7.38 26.09 -21.27
C ARG A 494 6.34 27.22 -21.22
N VAL A 495 5.68 27.33 -20.10
CA VAL A 495 4.74 28.41 -19.78
C VAL A 495 5.25 29.10 -18.53
N LEU A 496 5.71 30.34 -18.63
CA LEU A 496 6.03 31.19 -17.48
C LEU A 496 4.72 31.75 -16.93
N THR A 497 4.43 31.56 -15.65
CA THR A 497 3.13 31.93 -15.08
C THR A 497 3.23 32.29 -13.61
N SER A 498 2.33 33.18 -13.15
CA SER A 498 2.09 33.48 -11.73
C SER A 498 0.97 32.65 -11.10
N THR A 499 0.39 31.70 -11.85
CA THR A 499 -0.68 30.81 -11.36
C THR A 499 -0.11 29.58 -10.64
N HIS A 500 -0.99 28.75 -10.07
CA HIS A 500 -0.61 27.47 -9.45
C HIS A 500 0.09 26.48 -10.39
N LEU A 501 0.11 26.71 -11.71
CA LEU A 501 0.90 25.92 -12.66
C LEU A 501 2.41 26.09 -12.48
N ALA A 502 2.86 27.16 -11.83
CA ALA A 502 4.27 27.42 -11.56
C ALA A 502 4.95 26.21 -10.87
N GLY A 503 6.03 25.72 -11.47
CA GLY A 503 6.83 24.60 -10.93
C GLY A 503 6.32 23.21 -11.29
N GLN A 504 5.24 23.07 -12.05
CA GLN A 504 4.70 21.77 -12.46
C GLN A 504 5.32 21.23 -13.76
N GLU A 505 5.21 19.92 -13.99
CA GLU A 505 5.59 19.27 -15.25
C GLU A 505 4.50 18.31 -15.76
N THR A 506 4.23 18.35 -17.07
CA THR A 506 3.28 17.48 -17.78
C THR A 506 3.97 16.93 -19.03
N THR A 507 4.58 15.75 -18.91
CA THR A 507 5.38 15.17 -19.99
C THR A 507 4.60 14.15 -20.81
N CYS A 508 5.13 13.79 -21.98
CA CYS A 508 4.56 12.78 -22.87
C CYS A 508 4.25 11.47 -22.12
N PRO A 509 3.03 10.91 -22.23
CA PRO A 509 2.62 9.70 -21.52
C PRO A 509 3.21 8.40 -22.10
N GLY A 510 4.22 8.49 -22.98
CA GLY A 510 4.81 7.34 -23.67
C GLY A 510 4.14 7.01 -25.00
N CYS A 511 3.71 8.01 -25.77
CA CYS A 511 3.15 7.80 -27.11
C CYS A 511 4.15 7.05 -28.01
N SER A 512 3.65 6.05 -28.73
CA SER A 512 4.48 5.14 -29.57
C SER A 512 5.08 5.82 -30.81
N VAL A 513 4.39 6.82 -31.37
CA VAL A 513 4.84 7.58 -32.56
C VAL A 513 4.48 9.05 -32.38
N HIS A 514 5.38 9.96 -32.78
CA HIS A 514 5.11 11.39 -32.89
C HIS A 514 5.49 11.87 -34.30
N HIS A 515 4.67 12.73 -34.91
CA HIS A 515 5.09 13.43 -36.12
C HIS A 515 6.26 14.37 -35.80
N ARG A 516 7.32 14.29 -36.60
CA ARG A 516 8.45 15.21 -36.50
C ARG A 516 8.00 16.57 -37.03
N LEU A 517 8.15 17.62 -36.23
CA LEU A 517 7.84 19.00 -36.62
C LEU A 517 8.98 19.59 -37.47
N ARG A 518 9.33 18.89 -38.54
CA ARG A 518 10.30 19.31 -39.56
C ARG A 518 9.61 19.15 -40.92
N GLU A 519 9.88 20.04 -41.87
CA GLU A 519 9.33 20.00 -43.24
C GLU A 519 7.83 20.38 -43.36
N ARG A 520 7.29 20.24 -44.58
CA ARG A 520 5.88 20.52 -44.91
C ARG A 520 4.99 19.31 -44.64
N SER A 521 3.72 19.57 -44.32
CA SER A 521 2.76 18.48 -44.11
C SER A 521 2.43 17.78 -45.45
N PRO A 522 2.32 16.44 -45.50
CA PRO A 522 2.03 15.71 -46.73
C PRO A 522 0.63 15.97 -47.29
N HIS A 523 -0.27 16.58 -46.51
CA HIS A 523 -1.68 16.81 -46.89
C HIS A 523 -2.07 18.29 -46.90
N GLY A 524 -1.11 19.22 -46.76
CA GLY A 524 -1.42 20.65 -46.66
C GLY A 524 -0.25 21.56 -47.06
N ARG A 525 -0.57 22.73 -47.63
CA ARG A 525 0.38 23.77 -48.08
C ARG A 525 1.19 24.42 -46.93
N LEU A 526 1.03 23.98 -45.68
CA LEU A 526 1.62 24.56 -44.48
C LEU A 526 2.76 23.70 -43.92
N SER A 527 3.69 24.33 -43.18
CA SER A 527 4.73 23.61 -42.45
C SER A 527 4.18 22.92 -41.21
N TRP A 528 4.78 21.79 -40.81
CA TRP A 528 4.38 21.11 -39.57
C TRP A 528 4.50 22.01 -38.34
N THR A 529 5.48 22.91 -38.33
CA THR A 529 5.64 23.94 -37.29
C THR A 529 4.45 24.88 -37.22
N LYS A 530 3.93 25.33 -38.38
CA LYS A 530 2.75 26.21 -38.45
C LYS A 530 1.48 25.50 -37.97
N LEU A 531 1.30 24.22 -38.32
CA LEU A 531 0.18 23.42 -37.81
C LEU A 531 0.25 23.19 -36.29
N ALA A 532 1.46 23.11 -35.74
CA ALA A 532 1.72 22.92 -34.31
C ALA A 532 1.63 24.20 -33.47
N GLU A 533 1.25 25.34 -34.05
CA GLU A 533 0.94 26.58 -33.31
C GLU A 533 -0.38 26.48 -32.54
N ASN A 534 -1.35 25.72 -33.06
CA ASN A 534 -2.65 25.58 -32.40
C ASN A 534 -2.56 24.80 -31.09
N PHE A 535 -3.20 25.32 -30.05
CA PHE A 535 -3.30 24.68 -28.74
C PHE A 535 -4.26 23.47 -28.81
N PRO A 536 -3.86 22.29 -28.29
CA PRO A 536 -4.79 21.18 -28.09
C PRO A 536 -5.90 21.60 -27.13
N LYS A 537 -7.15 21.17 -27.39
CA LYS A 537 -8.31 21.53 -26.55
C LYS A 537 -8.10 21.26 -25.05
N GLY A 538 -7.46 20.14 -24.72
CA GLY A 538 -7.16 19.80 -23.32
C GLY A 538 -6.16 20.75 -22.67
N LEU A 539 -5.17 21.22 -23.43
CA LEU A 539 -4.20 22.22 -22.95
C LEU A 539 -4.88 23.57 -22.70
N SER A 540 -5.72 24.02 -23.64
CA SER A 540 -6.50 25.25 -23.50
C SER A 540 -7.41 25.22 -22.28
N LEU A 541 -8.08 24.09 -22.01
CA LEU A 541 -8.93 23.91 -20.84
C LEU A 541 -8.13 24.03 -19.54
N VAL A 542 -6.95 23.41 -19.46
CA VAL A 542 -6.08 23.49 -18.28
C VAL A 542 -5.65 24.93 -18.01
N LEU A 543 -5.17 25.65 -19.03
CA LEU A 543 -4.78 27.06 -18.89
C LEU A 543 -5.95 27.92 -18.39
N ALA A 544 -7.15 27.73 -18.96
CA ALA A 544 -8.35 28.47 -18.54
C ALA A 544 -8.76 28.16 -17.09
N MET A 545 -8.76 26.89 -16.68
CA MET A 545 -9.13 26.48 -15.32
C MET A 545 -8.19 27.04 -14.25
N PHE A 546 -6.89 27.12 -14.55
CA PHE A 546 -5.92 27.66 -13.59
C PHE A 546 -5.97 29.18 -13.46
N VAL A 547 -6.30 29.87 -14.54
CA VAL A 547 -6.62 31.31 -14.48
C VAL A 547 -7.87 31.54 -13.63
N ALA A 548 -8.93 30.75 -13.85
CA ALA A 548 -10.16 30.83 -13.03
C ALA A 548 -9.90 30.51 -11.54
N GLY A 549 -9.08 29.50 -11.25
CA GLY A 549 -8.66 29.17 -9.88
C GLY A 549 -7.86 30.31 -9.22
N ALA A 550 -6.94 30.94 -9.96
CA ALA A 550 -6.18 32.09 -9.46
C ALA A 550 -7.06 33.32 -9.18
N LEU A 551 -8.22 33.42 -9.84
CA LEU A 551 -9.23 34.46 -9.61
C LEU A 551 -10.18 34.16 -8.44
N GLY A 552 -10.01 33.02 -7.75
CA GLY A 552 -10.80 32.67 -6.57
C GLY A 552 -12.14 32.00 -6.85
N ASP A 553 -12.48 31.71 -8.11
CA ASP A 553 -13.71 30.97 -8.49
C ASP A 553 -13.63 29.49 -8.03
N ARG A 554 -12.41 28.95 -7.93
CA ARG A 554 -12.13 27.55 -7.55
C ARG A 554 -10.88 27.43 -6.65
N PRO A 555 -10.93 27.88 -5.38
CA PRO A 555 -9.79 27.88 -4.46
C PRO A 555 -9.33 26.47 -4.03
N ASP A 556 -10.12 25.44 -4.33
CA ASP A 556 -9.88 24.01 -4.17
C ASP A 556 -8.88 23.43 -5.20
N PHE A 557 -8.67 24.10 -6.35
CA PHE A 557 -7.76 23.67 -7.41
C PHE A 557 -6.29 24.05 -7.16
N LYS A 558 -5.72 23.69 -6.00
CA LYS A 558 -4.31 24.01 -5.67
C LYS A 558 -3.28 23.03 -6.23
N ARG A 559 -3.71 21.84 -6.68
CA ARG A 559 -2.89 20.88 -7.42
C ARG A 559 -3.74 20.12 -8.43
N LEU A 560 -3.73 20.55 -9.68
CA LEU A 560 -4.21 19.70 -10.78
C LEU A 560 -3.20 18.56 -10.94
N ASP A 561 -3.64 17.32 -10.80
CA ASP A 561 -2.87 16.19 -11.30
C ASP A 561 -2.92 16.22 -12.82
N ALA A 562 -1.98 16.94 -13.44
CA ALA A 562 -1.90 17.01 -14.88
C ALA A 562 -1.67 15.62 -15.52
N CYS A 563 -1.26 14.59 -14.76
CA CYS A 563 -1.22 13.22 -15.27
C CYS A 563 -2.63 12.63 -15.46
N SER A 564 -3.63 13.00 -14.65
CA SER A 564 -5.03 12.63 -14.88
C SER A 564 -5.71 13.46 -15.97
N CYS A 565 -5.20 14.65 -16.29
CA CYS A 565 -5.62 15.41 -17.48
C CYS A 565 -4.86 15.02 -18.77
N SER A 566 -3.70 14.36 -18.63
CA SER A 566 -2.99 13.74 -19.75
C SER A 566 -3.69 12.45 -20.14
N ARG A 567 -3.81 12.14 -21.44
CA ARG A 567 -4.27 10.81 -21.90
C ARG A 567 -3.19 9.75 -21.65
N SER A 568 -2.88 9.50 -20.39
CA SER A 568 -2.04 8.39 -19.96
C SER A 568 -2.80 7.09 -20.18
N LEU A 569 -2.64 6.50 -21.37
CA LEU A 569 -3.27 5.25 -21.83
C LEU A 569 -2.70 3.98 -21.17
N GLY A 570 -2.03 4.10 -20.02
CA GLY A 570 -1.46 3.00 -19.28
C GLY A 570 -2.30 2.66 -18.05
N LEU A 571 -3.22 1.69 -18.18
CA LEU A 571 -3.89 1.05 -17.05
C LEU A 571 -2.87 0.28 -16.19
N ARG A 572 -2.24 0.95 -15.24
CA ARG A 572 -1.70 0.35 -14.02
C ARG A 572 -1.91 1.29 -12.83
N VAL A 573 -3.16 1.39 -12.42
CA VAL A 573 -3.52 1.87 -11.08
C VAL A 573 -4.26 0.70 -10.43
N GLY A 574 -3.64 0.08 -9.41
CA GLY A 574 -4.33 -0.89 -8.53
C GLY A 574 -3.62 -2.23 -8.23
N GLU A 575 -2.74 -2.76 -9.08
CA GLU A 575 -2.16 -4.12 -8.87
C GLU A 575 -0.68 -4.14 -8.46
N ALA A 576 -0.18 -3.03 -7.93
CA ALA A 576 0.97 -3.08 -7.04
C ALA A 576 0.90 -1.87 -6.12
N SER A 577 0.24 -2.01 -4.98
CA SER A 577 0.44 -1.10 -3.85
C SER A 577 1.89 -1.14 -3.33
N HIS A 578 2.72 -2.08 -3.82
CA HIS A 578 4.18 -2.11 -3.66
C HIS A 578 4.84 -2.57 -4.96
N PRO A 579 5.08 -1.71 -5.98
CA PRO A 579 5.99 -2.07 -7.03
C PRO A 579 7.35 -2.17 -6.34
N GLY A 580 7.93 -3.37 -6.30
CA GLY A 580 9.32 -3.50 -5.84
C GLY A 580 10.17 -2.42 -6.52
N PRO A 581 11.21 -1.89 -5.84
CA PRO A 581 11.98 -0.75 -6.32
C PRO A 581 12.29 -0.94 -7.81
N ARG A 582 12.01 0.10 -8.63
CA ARG A 582 12.24 0.08 -10.09
C ARG A 582 13.52 -0.69 -10.36
N ARG A 583 13.46 -1.74 -11.19
CA ARG A 583 14.68 -2.48 -11.58
C ARG A 583 15.67 -1.42 -12.05
N PRO A 584 16.80 -1.22 -11.35
CA PRO A 584 17.78 -0.23 -11.79
C PRO A 584 18.15 -0.59 -13.23
N THR A 585 18.13 0.42 -14.11
CA THR A 585 18.56 0.29 -15.50
C THR A 585 19.92 -0.40 -15.56
N ALA A 586 20.25 -1.04 -16.69
CA ALA A 586 21.57 -1.65 -16.86
C ALA A 586 22.69 -0.65 -16.53
N GLU A 587 22.51 0.62 -16.91
CA GLU A 587 23.39 1.74 -16.58
C GLU A 587 23.49 2.02 -15.09
N THR A 588 22.37 2.14 -14.35
CA THR A 588 22.42 2.39 -12.89
C THR A 588 22.94 1.18 -12.10
N ARG A 589 22.80 -0.03 -12.63
CA ARG A 589 23.47 -1.23 -12.09
C ARG A 589 24.97 -1.20 -12.39
N ALA A 590 25.36 -0.77 -13.59
CA ALA A 590 26.76 -0.66 -13.99
C ALA A 590 27.48 0.44 -13.19
N THR A 591 26.87 1.61 -12.95
CA THR A 591 27.46 2.66 -12.10
C THR A 591 27.61 2.22 -10.65
N ARG A 592 26.61 1.52 -10.08
CA ARG A 592 26.73 0.97 -8.71
C ARG A 592 27.79 -0.12 -8.57
N ARG A 593 28.12 -0.81 -9.67
CA ARG A 593 29.11 -1.89 -9.73
C ARG A 593 30.45 -1.40 -10.26
N ALA A 594 30.56 -0.14 -10.65
CA ALA A 594 31.80 0.43 -11.15
C ALA A 594 32.84 0.36 -10.01
N GLY A 595 33.95 -0.33 -10.27
CA GLY A 595 34.99 -0.60 -9.27
C GLY A 595 34.72 -1.77 -8.31
N GLN A 596 33.62 -2.52 -8.47
CA GLN A 596 33.34 -3.72 -7.65
C GLN A 596 33.53 -5.00 -8.49
N SER A 597 34.49 -5.84 -8.12
CA SER A 597 34.66 -7.17 -8.71
C SER A 597 33.81 -8.21 -7.96
N LEU A 598 33.02 -9.00 -8.69
CA LEU A 598 32.22 -10.09 -8.14
C LEU A 598 33.08 -11.12 -7.38
N GLY A 599 34.33 -11.34 -7.82
CA GLY A 599 35.26 -12.27 -7.18
C GLY A 599 35.84 -11.76 -5.85
N GLN A 600 35.77 -10.46 -5.58
CA GLN A 600 36.30 -9.82 -4.36
C GLN A 600 35.24 -9.65 -3.26
N VAL A 601 34.00 -10.10 -3.49
CA VAL A 601 32.92 -9.97 -2.50
C VAL A 601 33.07 -11.08 -1.45
N ALA A 602 33.53 -10.73 -0.25
CA ALA A 602 33.65 -11.64 0.87
C ALA A 602 32.27 -12.25 1.25
N LEU A 603 32.14 -13.57 1.10
CA LEU A 603 30.91 -14.31 1.42
C LEU A 603 30.75 -14.57 2.93
N VAL A 604 31.84 -14.42 3.68
CA VAL A 604 31.95 -14.70 5.12
C VAL A 604 31.89 -13.38 5.91
N GLU A 605 31.56 -13.43 7.20
CA GLU A 605 31.60 -12.23 8.05
C GLU A 605 33.06 -11.87 8.39
N PRO A 606 33.44 -10.57 8.46
CA PRO A 606 34.83 -10.18 8.72
C PRO A 606 35.44 -10.77 9.99
N GLN A 607 34.62 -10.96 11.04
CA GLN A 607 35.05 -11.60 12.29
C GLN A 607 35.37 -13.08 12.11
N THR A 608 34.54 -13.80 11.34
CA THR A 608 34.78 -15.22 11.02
C THR A 608 35.99 -15.38 10.10
N GLN A 609 36.17 -14.47 9.15
CA GLN A 609 37.34 -14.46 8.28
C GLN A 609 38.65 -14.25 9.07
N ALA A 610 38.69 -13.26 9.98
CA ALA A 610 39.86 -13.01 10.82
C ALA A 610 40.19 -14.21 11.74
N LEU A 611 39.17 -14.88 12.28
CA LEU A 611 39.37 -16.11 13.05
C LEU A 611 39.95 -17.23 12.18
N GLU A 612 39.38 -17.44 10.99
CA GLU A 612 39.83 -18.50 10.08
C GLU A 612 41.25 -18.24 9.53
N GLU A 613 41.61 -16.98 9.25
CA GLU A 613 42.98 -16.59 8.88
C GLU A 613 43.96 -16.85 10.02
N ARG A 614 43.58 -16.54 11.27
CA ARG A 614 44.40 -16.83 12.46
C ARG A 614 44.62 -18.34 12.62
N LEU A 615 43.55 -19.13 12.58
CA LEU A 615 43.61 -20.59 12.70
C LEU A 615 44.43 -21.21 11.56
N TRP A 616 44.34 -20.67 10.35
CA TRP A 616 45.15 -21.12 9.23
C TRP A 616 46.65 -20.82 9.46
N SER A 617 46.99 -19.64 9.98
CA SER A 617 48.37 -19.31 10.34
C SER A 617 48.91 -20.19 11.46
N GLU A 618 48.10 -20.50 12.48
CA GLU A 618 48.45 -21.45 13.55
C GLU A 618 48.73 -22.86 12.99
N PHE A 619 47.92 -23.33 12.03
CA PHE A 619 48.15 -24.60 11.33
C PHE A 619 49.42 -24.58 10.46
N VAL A 620 49.67 -23.51 9.71
CA VAL A 620 50.91 -23.40 8.90
C VAL A 620 52.14 -23.38 9.79
N ALA A 621 52.09 -22.66 10.91
CA ALA A 621 53.17 -22.64 11.90
C ALA A 621 53.42 -24.02 12.50
N TRP A 622 52.37 -24.82 12.72
CA TRP A 622 52.49 -26.21 13.17
C TRP A 622 53.20 -27.10 12.14
N VAL A 623 52.88 -26.96 10.85
CA VAL A 623 53.56 -27.71 9.77
C VAL A 623 55.03 -27.31 9.66
N ASP A 624 55.37 -26.03 9.88
CA ASP A 624 56.73 -25.48 9.82
C ASP A 624 57.64 -25.97 10.96
N VAL A 625 57.10 -26.60 12.01
CA VAL A 625 57.91 -27.13 13.13
C VAL A 625 58.83 -28.27 12.68
N ASP A 626 58.34 -29.14 11.79
CA ASP A 626 59.01 -30.40 11.41
C ASP A 626 59.51 -30.41 9.97
N CYS A 627 59.44 -29.28 9.25
CA CYS A 627 59.96 -29.16 7.88
C CYS A 627 60.54 -27.77 7.58
N SER A 628 61.27 -27.63 6.48
CA SER A 628 61.77 -26.31 6.06
C SER A 628 60.61 -25.43 5.57
N LEU A 629 60.75 -24.10 5.71
CA LEU A 629 59.77 -23.12 5.24
C LEU A 629 59.32 -23.36 3.78
N GLU A 630 60.27 -23.69 2.89
CA GLU A 630 59.99 -24.00 1.49
C GLU A 630 59.20 -25.31 1.31
N THR A 631 59.41 -26.29 2.19
CA THR A 631 58.64 -27.54 2.22
C THR A 631 57.24 -27.30 2.78
N ALA A 632 57.10 -26.52 3.86
CA ALA A 632 55.82 -26.15 4.46
C ALA A 632 54.93 -25.38 3.47
N GLU A 633 55.50 -24.44 2.70
CA GLU A 633 54.79 -23.71 1.66
C GLU A 633 54.30 -24.64 0.54
N HIS A 634 55.15 -25.55 0.06
CA HIS A 634 54.74 -26.53 -0.95
C HIS A 634 53.66 -27.48 -0.44
N LEU A 635 53.82 -28.05 0.76
CA LEU A 635 52.85 -28.95 1.37
C LEU A 635 51.51 -28.27 1.65
N THR A 636 51.50 -26.99 1.96
CA THR A 636 50.28 -26.21 2.23
C THR A 636 49.67 -25.57 0.98
N SER A 637 50.29 -25.74 -0.20
CA SER A 637 49.80 -25.24 -1.49
C SER A 637 48.93 -26.23 -2.27
N VAL A 638 48.99 -27.53 -1.93
CA VAL A 638 48.29 -28.61 -2.64
C VAL A 638 47.22 -29.23 -1.74
N SER A 639 46.00 -29.39 -2.25
CA SER A 639 44.86 -29.90 -1.48
C SER A 639 45.06 -31.36 -1.00
N ALA A 640 45.75 -32.18 -1.81
CA ALA A 640 46.02 -33.58 -1.55
C ALA A 640 46.96 -33.81 -0.35
N THR A 641 47.88 -32.87 -0.10
CA THR A 641 48.80 -32.90 1.06
C THR A 641 48.21 -32.19 2.27
N VAL A 642 47.45 -31.11 2.05
CA VAL A 642 46.76 -30.37 3.12
C VAL A 642 45.74 -31.24 3.86
N ALA A 643 44.97 -32.08 3.17
CA ALA A 643 43.93 -32.90 3.80
C ALA A 643 44.47 -33.88 4.89
N PRO A 644 45.50 -34.71 4.64
CA PRO A 644 46.07 -35.57 5.67
C PRO A 644 46.76 -34.77 6.79
N LEU A 645 47.44 -33.66 6.48
CA LEU A 645 48.02 -32.79 7.50
C LEU A 645 46.95 -32.17 8.43
N LEU A 646 45.83 -31.72 7.86
CA LEU A 646 44.69 -31.24 8.65
C LEU A 646 44.05 -32.36 9.48
N ARG A 647 44.08 -33.61 9.02
CA ARG A 647 43.59 -34.76 9.80
C ARG A 647 44.43 -34.98 11.05
N GLU A 648 45.75 -34.97 10.92
CA GLU A 648 46.72 -35.12 12.03
C GLU A 648 46.65 -33.93 12.97
N TYR A 649 46.64 -32.70 12.43
CA TYR A 649 46.46 -31.49 13.25
C TYR A 649 45.14 -31.52 14.02
N GLY A 650 44.08 -32.08 13.43
CA GLY A 650 42.81 -32.31 14.13
C GLY A 650 42.94 -33.26 15.32
N ASP A 651 43.77 -34.29 15.23
CA ASP A 651 44.04 -35.21 16.35
C ASP A 651 44.87 -34.53 17.44
N GLU A 652 45.84 -33.69 17.09
CA GLU A 652 46.57 -32.89 18.07
C GLU A 652 45.66 -31.88 18.77
N LEU A 653 44.83 -31.16 18.01
CA LEU A 653 43.84 -30.24 18.57
C LEU A 653 42.90 -30.95 19.56
N PHE A 654 42.55 -32.21 19.30
CA PHE A 654 41.77 -33.03 20.23
C PHE A 654 42.56 -33.36 21.50
N GLN A 655 43.80 -33.82 21.36
CA GLN A 655 44.66 -34.18 22.50
C GLN A 655 44.96 -33.02 23.44
N ILE A 656 45.11 -31.80 22.91
CA ILE A 656 45.34 -30.59 23.72
C ILE A 656 44.06 -29.98 24.31
N GLY A 657 42.89 -30.59 24.07
CA GLY A 657 41.60 -30.11 24.57
C GLY A 657 41.09 -28.84 23.87
N SER A 658 41.45 -28.62 22.60
CA SER A 658 40.93 -27.50 21.81
C SER A 658 39.45 -27.70 21.45
N SER A 659 38.80 -26.67 20.92
CA SER A 659 37.38 -26.79 20.55
C SER A 659 37.18 -27.39 19.15
N LEU A 660 36.27 -28.35 19.01
CA LEU A 660 35.84 -28.88 17.71
C LEU A 660 35.33 -27.78 16.76
N SER A 661 34.82 -26.66 17.29
CA SER A 661 34.42 -25.50 16.50
C SER A 661 35.59 -24.87 15.74
N TYR A 662 36.79 -24.82 16.33
CA TYR A 662 37.99 -24.28 15.66
C TYR A 662 38.40 -25.18 14.50
N PHE A 663 38.40 -26.48 14.72
CA PHE A 663 38.73 -27.44 13.66
C PHE A 663 37.75 -27.34 12.48
N ARG A 664 36.43 -27.24 12.73
CA ARG A 664 35.44 -27.04 11.67
C ARG A 664 35.65 -25.72 10.89
N HIS A 665 36.05 -24.64 11.56
CA HIS A 665 36.38 -23.38 10.89
C HIS A 665 37.62 -23.50 9.99
N LEU A 666 38.63 -24.24 10.44
CA LEU A 666 39.84 -24.52 9.66
C LEU A 666 39.51 -25.34 8.40
N LEU A 667 38.68 -26.38 8.52
CA LEU A 667 38.22 -27.18 7.37
C LEU A 667 37.37 -26.37 6.39
N ALA A 668 36.49 -25.50 6.91
CA ALA A 668 35.70 -24.61 6.09
C ALA A 668 36.57 -23.58 5.34
N PHE A 669 37.66 -23.10 5.96
CA PHE A 669 38.64 -22.24 5.31
C PHE A 669 39.39 -22.99 4.21
N ALA A 670 39.89 -24.20 4.49
CA ALA A 670 40.57 -25.05 3.52
C ALA A 670 39.70 -25.34 2.28
N GLN A 671 38.42 -25.64 2.49
CA GLN A 671 37.46 -25.87 1.39
C GLN A 671 37.21 -24.63 0.51
N ARG A 672 37.40 -23.43 1.04
CA ARG A 672 37.30 -22.19 0.25
C ARG A 672 38.62 -21.83 -0.42
N LYS A 673 39.75 -22.13 0.22
CA LYS A 673 41.09 -21.91 -0.31
C LYS A 673 41.38 -22.83 -1.49
N PHE A 674 40.92 -24.08 -1.43
CA PHE A 674 41.17 -25.12 -2.43
C PHE A 674 39.84 -25.65 -3.00
N PRO A 675 39.48 -25.33 -4.26
CA PRO A 675 38.23 -25.78 -4.89
C PRO A 675 38.07 -27.32 -4.95
N ASP A 676 39.19 -28.03 -5.04
CA ASP A 676 39.33 -29.47 -5.13
C ASP A 676 39.40 -30.19 -3.76
N PHE A 677 39.48 -29.45 -2.65
CA PHE A 677 39.53 -30.02 -1.29
C PHE A 677 38.40 -30.99 -0.99
N ARG A 678 37.22 -30.82 -1.60
CA ARG A 678 36.09 -31.73 -1.41
C ARG A 678 36.40 -33.17 -1.81
N MET A 679 37.36 -33.39 -2.72
CA MET A 679 37.79 -34.72 -3.16
C MET A 679 38.72 -35.39 -2.14
N HIS A 680 39.51 -34.61 -1.39
CA HIS A 680 40.52 -35.12 -0.45
C HIS A 680 40.11 -35.02 1.03
N GLY A 681 39.24 -34.07 1.38
CA GLY A 681 38.90 -33.74 2.77
C GLY A 681 37.97 -34.71 3.49
N ARG A 682 37.60 -35.85 2.88
CA ARG A 682 36.73 -36.86 3.52
C ARG A 682 37.31 -37.35 4.85
N ILE A 683 38.62 -37.59 4.88
CA ILE A 683 39.35 -38.02 6.09
C ILE A 683 39.21 -37.02 7.25
N CYS A 684 39.20 -35.71 6.96
CA CYS A 684 39.02 -34.68 7.98
C CYS A 684 37.59 -34.64 8.53
N TRP A 685 36.58 -34.91 7.71
CA TRP A 685 35.18 -34.95 8.17
C TRP A 685 34.88 -36.25 8.93
N ASP A 686 35.53 -37.36 8.60
CA ASP A 686 35.49 -38.58 9.40
C ASP A 686 36.06 -38.34 10.80
N ALA A 687 37.13 -37.54 10.91
CA ALA A 687 37.67 -37.09 12.21
C ALA A 687 36.69 -36.26 13.03
N VAL A 688 36.03 -35.28 12.39
CA VAL A 688 34.98 -34.48 13.03
C VAL A 688 33.88 -35.39 13.57
N THR A 689 33.48 -36.40 12.81
CA THR A 689 32.43 -37.36 13.23
C THR A 689 32.88 -38.20 14.44
N ARG A 690 34.15 -38.65 14.47
CA ARG A 690 34.70 -39.38 15.62
C ARG A 690 34.83 -38.49 16.85
N TRP A 691 35.26 -37.24 16.66
CA TRP A 691 35.31 -36.25 17.74
C TRP A 691 33.92 -36.00 18.32
N GLU A 692 32.88 -35.80 17.48
CA GLU A 692 31.48 -35.67 17.92
C GLU A 692 30.96 -36.89 18.72
N GLN A 693 31.47 -38.09 18.45
CA GLN A 693 31.09 -39.30 19.20
C GLN A 693 31.74 -39.36 20.59
N LEU A 694 32.99 -38.90 20.71
CA LEU A 694 33.72 -38.88 21.98
C LEU A 694 33.33 -37.69 22.85
N GLU A 695 33.11 -36.53 22.23
CA GLU A 695 32.64 -35.30 22.87
C GLU A 695 31.34 -34.84 22.19
N PRO A 696 30.18 -35.38 22.63
CA PRO A 696 28.90 -34.96 22.08
C PRO A 696 28.69 -33.47 22.30
N LEU A 697 28.07 -32.82 21.31
CA LEU A 697 27.76 -31.40 21.37
C LEU A 697 26.76 -31.13 22.49
N GLU A 698 27.20 -30.46 23.57
CA GLU A 698 26.29 -29.98 24.61
C GLU A 698 25.44 -28.81 24.10
N HIS A 699 24.13 -28.98 24.19
CA HIS A 699 23.19 -27.94 23.86
C HIS A 699 23.05 -26.92 25.00
N ARG A 700 22.75 -25.68 24.64
CA ARG A 700 22.67 -24.58 25.62
C ARG A 700 21.47 -24.76 26.53
N LYS A 701 21.71 -24.78 27.84
CA LYS A 701 20.65 -24.87 28.85
C LYS A 701 19.65 -23.70 28.71
N PRO A 702 18.34 -23.99 28.64
CA PRO A 702 17.29 -23.00 28.50
C PRO A 702 17.08 -22.23 29.81
N LEU A 703 16.72 -20.96 29.70
CA LEU A 703 16.36 -20.15 30.87
C LEU A 703 14.90 -20.44 31.28
N PRO A 704 14.62 -20.89 32.51
CA PRO A 704 13.24 -21.04 33.00
C PRO A 704 12.51 -19.69 33.06
N ALA A 705 11.22 -19.67 32.74
CA ALA A 705 10.40 -18.45 32.78
C ALA A 705 10.36 -17.81 34.17
N ALA A 706 10.23 -18.63 35.23
CA ALA A 706 10.26 -18.16 36.62
C ALA A 706 11.57 -17.45 36.96
N LEU A 707 12.71 -18.04 36.60
CA LEU A 707 14.02 -17.44 36.83
C LEU A 707 14.20 -16.15 36.01
N CYS A 708 13.74 -16.13 34.75
CA CYS A 708 13.75 -14.92 33.93
C CYS A 708 12.98 -13.76 34.59
N ARG A 709 11.79 -14.04 35.13
CA ARG A 709 10.95 -13.04 35.81
C ARG A 709 11.61 -12.52 37.09
N ALA A 710 12.22 -13.40 37.88
CA ALA A 710 12.95 -12.99 39.07
C ALA A 710 14.17 -12.11 38.74
N MET A 711 14.92 -12.46 37.70
CA MET A 711 16.01 -11.62 37.20
C MET A 711 15.53 -10.25 36.72
N VAL A 712 14.35 -10.17 36.08
CA VAL A 712 13.73 -8.89 35.67
C VAL A 712 13.32 -8.06 36.89
N ALA A 713 12.66 -8.68 37.88
CA ALA A 713 12.25 -8.00 39.11
C ALA A 713 13.46 -7.45 39.89
N LEU A 714 14.50 -8.27 40.07
CA LEU A 714 15.74 -7.85 40.73
C LEU A 714 16.48 -6.76 39.94
N ALA A 715 16.51 -6.85 38.62
CA ALA A 715 17.10 -5.80 37.80
C ALA A 715 16.34 -4.47 37.89
N LEU A 716 15.02 -4.50 38.07
CA LEU A 716 14.22 -3.30 38.35
C LEU A 716 14.50 -2.76 39.76
N ALA A 717 14.65 -3.65 40.76
CA ALA A 717 15.07 -3.30 42.13
C ALA A 717 16.42 -2.58 42.17
N TRP A 718 17.35 -2.98 41.30
CA TRP A 718 18.66 -2.37 41.18
C TRP A 718 18.70 -1.18 40.21
N GLU A 719 17.53 -0.63 39.85
CA GLU A 719 17.38 0.53 38.98
C GLU A 719 17.97 0.34 37.57
N TRP A 720 17.84 -0.86 37.00
CA TRP A 720 18.27 -1.16 35.63
C TRP A 720 17.09 -1.40 34.65
N PRO A 721 16.18 -0.42 34.45
CA PRO A 721 14.94 -0.62 33.69
C PRO A 721 15.18 -0.99 32.22
N ARG A 722 16.18 -0.38 31.56
CA ARG A 722 16.55 -0.73 30.18
C ARG A 722 17.08 -2.17 30.07
N PHE A 723 17.82 -2.66 31.07
CA PHE A 723 18.30 -4.04 31.08
C PHE A 723 17.15 -5.02 31.29
N ALA A 724 16.29 -4.74 32.28
CA ALA A 724 15.13 -5.57 32.62
C ALA A 724 14.17 -5.71 31.44
N LEU A 725 13.82 -4.61 30.77
CA LEU A 725 12.93 -4.65 29.62
C LEU A 725 13.59 -5.28 28.39
N VAL A 726 14.90 -5.08 28.16
CA VAL A 726 15.62 -5.77 27.08
C VAL A 726 15.65 -7.27 27.31
N LEU A 727 15.85 -7.72 28.55
CA LEU A 727 15.79 -9.13 28.93
C LEU A 727 14.40 -9.73 28.67
N LEU A 728 13.35 -9.04 29.11
CA LEU A 728 11.96 -9.49 28.97
C LEU A 728 11.50 -9.51 27.50
N LEU A 729 11.82 -8.45 26.74
CA LEU A 729 11.56 -8.38 25.29
C LEU A 729 12.33 -9.45 24.51
N ALA A 730 13.57 -9.76 24.92
CA ALA A 730 14.38 -10.80 24.30
C ALA A 730 13.82 -12.21 24.58
N PHE A 731 13.27 -12.43 25.78
CA PHE A 731 12.64 -13.69 26.17
C PHE A 731 11.33 -13.92 25.42
N GLU A 732 10.39 -12.98 25.49
CA GLU A 732 9.09 -13.07 24.83
C GLU A 732 9.18 -13.03 23.30
N GLY A 733 10.15 -12.27 22.75
CA GLY A 733 10.43 -12.17 21.31
C GLY A 733 11.32 -13.29 20.77
N ILE A 734 11.87 -14.14 21.64
CA ILE A 734 12.79 -15.24 21.33
C ILE A 734 14.01 -14.74 20.52
N MET A 735 14.64 -13.66 20.99
CA MET A 735 15.79 -13.00 20.33
C MET A 735 16.67 -12.18 21.29
N ILE A 736 17.87 -12.68 21.61
CA ILE A 736 18.81 -11.93 22.47
C ILE A 736 19.84 -11.11 21.67
N ALA A 737 20.52 -11.72 20.68
CA ALA A 737 21.63 -11.07 19.98
C ALA A 737 21.14 -9.89 19.11
N GLU A 738 19.97 -10.04 18.50
CA GLU A 738 19.32 -8.99 17.75
C GLU A 738 18.86 -7.83 18.66
N MET A 739 18.43 -8.14 19.88
CA MET A 739 17.93 -7.14 20.83
C MET A 739 19.04 -6.26 21.43
N LEU A 740 20.22 -6.83 21.70
CA LEU A 740 21.37 -6.06 22.18
C LEU A 740 21.90 -5.03 21.16
N ASN A 741 21.58 -5.22 19.88
CA ASN A 741 21.96 -4.31 18.80
C ASN A 741 20.79 -3.45 18.30
N ALA A 742 19.62 -3.55 18.92
CA ALA A 742 18.41 -2.85 18.50
C ALA A 742 18.44 -1.38 18.92
N TYR A 743 17.98 -0.52 18.01
CA TYR A 743 17.80 0.91 18.25
C TYR A 743 16.33 1.21 18.57
N ARG A 744 16.05 2.39 19.13
CA ARG A 744 14.67 2.84 19.36
C ARG A 744 13.83 2.83 18.08
N LEU A 745 14.40 3.21 16.93
CA LEU A 745 13.72 3.12 15.63
C LEU A 745 13.33 1.70 15.21
N ASP A 746 13.97 0.68 15.81
CA ASP A 746 13.67 -0.72 15.53
C ASP A 746 12.52 -1.23 16.41
N LEU A 747 12.22 -0.58 17.54
CA LEU A 747 11.09 -0.89 18.42
C LEU A 747 9.87 -0.04 18.01
N VAL A 748 8.76 -0.71 17.71
CA VAL A 748 7.48 -0.09 17.36
C VAL A 748 6.51 -0.33 18.51
N LEU A 749 6.22 0.75 19.24
CA LEU A 749 5.31 0.76 20.38
C LEU A 749 3.87 1.06 19.93
N PRO A 750 2.83 0.73 20.72
CA PRO A 750 1.45 1.10 20.38
C PRO A 750 1.25 2.60 20.19
N VAL A 751 1.97 3.43 20.97
CA VAL A 751 1.97 4.90 20.81
C VAL A 751 2.48 5.34 19.45
N ASP A 752 3.41 4.59 18.85
CA ASP A 752 3.93 4.85 17.50
C ASP A 752 2.89 4.46 16.41
N LEU A 753 1.97 3.55 16.74
CA LEU A 753 0.95 3.01 15.83
C LEU A 753 -0.42 3.70 15.94
N MET A 754 -0.63 4.51 16.98
CA MET A 754 -1.95 5.09 17.34
C MET A 754 -3.07 4.04 17.32
N SER A 755 -2.75 2.84 17.80
CA SER A 755 -3.64 1.69 17.85
C SER A 755 -4.29 1.61 19.24
N ASP A 756 -5.60 1.41 19.30
CA ASP A 756 -6.32 1.12 20.55
C ASP A 756 -5.90 -0.24 21.14
N ASN A 757 -5.31 -1.10 20.31
CA ASN A 757 -4.71 -2.35 20.74
C ASN A 757 -3.33 -2.08 21.36
N CYS A 758 -3.32 -1.85 22.67
CA CYS A 758 -2.12 -1.69 23.50
C CYS A 758 -1.45 -3.02 23.87
N GLU A 759 -1.93 -4.16 23.37
CA GLU A 759 -1.50 -5.49 23.82
C GLU A 759 -0.30 -6.05 23.05
N GLN A 760 0.20 -5.35 22.02
CA GLN A 760 1.28 -5.86 21.18
C GLN A 760 2.27 -4.78 20.77
N LEU A 761 3.54 -5.19 20.68
CA LEU A 761 4.64 -4.39 20.17
C LEU A 761 5.42 -5.18 19.12
N PHE A 762 6.14 -4.47 18.24
CA PHE A 762 6.92 -5.08 17.18
C PHE A 762 8.38 -4.67 17.25
N ILE A 763 9.28 -5.60 17.00
CA ILE A 763 10.72 -5.34 16.92
C ILE A 763 11.20 -5.65 15.51
N ARG A 764 11.80 -4.66 14.85
CA ARG A 764 12.36 -4.76 13.50
C ARG A 764 13.80 -5.28 13.56
N ILE A 765 14.09 -6.26 12.70
CA ILE A 765 15.41 -6.88 12.60
C ILE A 765 16.01 -6.53 11.24
N GLY A 766 16.95 -5.58 11.23
CA GLY A 766 17.58 -5.04 10.01
C GLY A 766 18.73 -5.87 9.42
N ALA A 767 19.34 -6.75 10.21
CA ALA A 767 20.47 -7.58 9.80
C ALA A 767 20.38 -9.01 10.37
N PRO A 768 19.40 -9.83 9.94
CA PRO A 768 19.28 -11.19 10.43
C PRO A 768 20.48 -12.06 10.00
N LYS A 769 20.89 -13.02 10.82
CA LYS A 769 21.99 -13.98 10.51
C LYS A 769 21.79 -14.73 9.17
N THR A 770 20.53 -14.85 8.71
CA THR A 770 20.15 -15.47 7.44
C THR A 770 20.08 -14.51 6.23
N LYS A 771 20.44 -13.23 6.38
CA LYS A 771 20.40 -12.19 5.33
C LYS A 771 21.13 -12.59 4.04
N ARG A 772 22.14 -13.47 4.14
CA ARG A 772 22.93 -13.99 3.01
C ARG A 772 22.47 -15.37 2.50
N ARG A 773 21.61 -16.09 3.24
CA ARG A 773 21.15 -17.48 2.96
C ARG A 773 19.67 -17.56 2.53
N GLY A 774 19.17 -16.55 1.80
CA GLY A 774 17.81 -16.55 1.26
C GLY A 774 16.69 -16.12 2.24
N GLY A 775 17.01 -15.82 3.50
CA GLY A 775 16.10 -15.14 4.42
C GLY A 775 15.85 -13.69 4.01
N GLY A 776 14.62 -13.18 4.17
CA GLY A 776 14.28 -11.80 3.84
C GLY A 776 15.25 -10.78 4.48
N ARG A 777 15.64 -9.74 3.73
CA ARG A 777 16.63 -8.72 4.18
C ARG A 777 16.21 -7.92 5.42
N LYS A 778 14.93 -7.96 5.78
CA LYS A 778 14.33 -7.36 6.99
C LYS A 778 13.31 -8.35 7.53
N GLN A 779 13.36 -8.62 8.83
CA GLN A 779 12.42 -9.47 9.57
C GLN A 779 11.80 -8.68 10.72
N HIS A 780 10.74 -9.20 11.35
CA HIS A 780 10.20 -8.63 12.58
C HIS A 780 9.93 -9.73 13.62
N ALA A 781 9.86 -9.33 14.88
CA ALA A 781 9.34 -10.13 15.98
C ALA A 781 8.10 -9.44 16.55
N THR A 782 7.11 -10.24 16.95
CA THR A 782 5.90 -9.76 17.62
C THR A 782 5.96 -10.23 19.07
N VAL A 783 5.75 -9.29 19.98
CA VAL A 783 5.64 -9.56 21.42
C VAL A 783 4.26 -9.11 21.87
N LYS A 784 3.56 -9.97 22.61
CA LYS A 784 2.22 -9.73 23.13
C LYS A 784 2.30 -9.60 24.66
N GLY A 785 1.50 -8.70 25.22
CA GLY A 785 1.42 -8.42 26.65
C GLY A 785 1.09 -6.95 26.88
N ARG A 786 -0.06 -6.66 27.51
CA ARG A 786 -0.52 -5.28 27.77
C ARG A 786 0.42 -4.56 28.72
N GLU A 787 0.83 -5.24 29.78
CA GLU A 787 1.69 -4.72 30.83
C GLU A 787 3.12 -4.49 30.31
N LEU A 788 3.67 -5.46 29.58
CA LEU A 788 4.97 -5.34 28.92
C LEU A 788 4.98 -4.19 27.90
N SER A 789 3.92 -4.06 27.12
CA SER A 789 3.76 -2.98 26.15
C SER A 789 3.66 -1.60 26.80
N ALA A 790 2.94 -1.50 27.92
CA ALA A 790 2.88 -0.27 28.72
C ALA A 790 4.26 0.08 29.32
N ALA A 791 4.95 -0.88 29.92
CA ALA A 791 6.28 -0.66 30.52
C ALA A 791 7.35 -0.31 29.47
N ALA A 792 7.33 -1.00 28.31
CA ALA A 792 8.19 -0.67 27.18
C ALA A 792 7.90 0.73 26.63
N THR A 793 6.63 1.14 26.63
CA THR A 793 6.23 2.50 26.22
C THR A 793 6.78 3.53 27.20
N ALA A 794 6.60 3.34 28.50
CA ALA A 794 7.08 4.28 29.52
C ALA A 794 8.61 4.50 29.44
N VAL A 795 9.39 3.43 29.25
CA VAL A 795 10.87 3.53 29.28
C VAL A 795 11.47 3.91 27.93
N PHE A 796 10.89 3.45 26.82
CA PHE A 796 11.50 3.64 25.50
C PHE A 796 10.84 4.74 24.65
N ALA A 797 9.63 5.21 24.94
CA ALA A 797 8.93 6.16 24.06
C ALA A 797 9.71 7.46 23.85
N GLU A 798 10.35 7.97 24.91
CA GLU A 798 11.08 9.25 24.89
C GLU A 798 12.49 9.17 24.30
N LEU A 799 13.00 7.96 24.01
CA LEU A 799 14.34 7.81 23.43
C LEU A 799 14.40 8.37 22.01
N SER A 800 15.56 8.92 21.63
CA SER A 800 15.77 9.35 20.25
C SER A 800 15.81 8.15 19.30
N PRO A 801 15.33 8.26 18.04
CA PRO A 801 15.26 7.12 17.12
C PRO A 801 16.61 6.39 16.91
N THR A 802 17.73 7.11 17.01
CA THR A 802 19.10 6.59 16.82
C THR A 802 19.76 6.07 18.09
N GLU A 803 19.07 6.11 19.24
CA GLU A 803 19.59 5.59 20.50
C GLU A 803 19.42 4.07 20.59
N LYS A 804 20.37 3.38 21.21
CA LYS A 804 20.26 1.93 21.46
C LYS A 804 19.32 1.66 22.62
N LEU A 805 18.50 0.61 22.49
CA LEU A 805 17.64 0.13 23.58
C LEU A 805 18.50 -0.35 24.76
N TYR A 806 19.64 -0.98 24.47
CA TYR A 806 20.70 -1.28 25.43
C TYR A 806 22.00 -0.54 25.03
N PRO A 807 22.39 0.54 25.73
CA PRO A 807 23.53 1.36 25.32
C PRO A 807 24.91 0.75 25.64
N LEU A 808 24.98 -0.30 26.47
CA LEU A 808 26.24 -0.90 26.93
C LEU A 808 26.68 -2.09 26.06
N SER A 809 27.91 -2.58 26.29
CA SER A 809 28.46 -3.72 25.56
C SER A 809 27.84 -5.06 25.97
N SER A 810 27.96 -6.07 25.09
CA SER A 810 27.56 -7.46 25.40
C SER A 810 28.29 -8.04 26.61
N GLN A 811 29.52 -7.58 26.90
CA GLN A 811 30.25 -7.98 28.10
C GLN A 811 29.65 -7.35 29.36
N SER A 812 29.24 -6.08 29.30
CA SER A 812 28.51 -5.44 30.40
C SER A 812 27.16 -6.12 30.67
N PHE A 813 26.47 -6.57 29.61
CA PHE A 813 25.24 -7.38 29.76
C PHE A 813 25.53 -8.69 30.52
N ARG A 814 26.60 -9.41 30.15
CA ARG A 814 27.03 -10.63 30.84
C ARG A 814 27.42 -10.41 32.31
N ARG A 815 28.07 -9.28 32.62
CA ARG A 815 28.40 -8.92 34.01
C ARG A 815 27.13 -8.71 34.85
N ARG A 816 26.14 -7.97 34.33
CA ARG A 816 24.84 -7.79 35.00
C ARG A 816 24.09 -9.10 35.15
N TRP A 817 24.07 -9.94 34.10
CA TRP A 817 23.52 -11.29 34.14
C TRP A 817 24.15 -12.14 35.26
N GLY A 818 25.48 -12.18 35.36
CA GLY A 818 26.18 -12.90 36.40
C GLY A 818 25.86 -12.38 37.81
N ALA A 819 25.83 -11.06 37.99
CA ALA A 819 25.46 -10.44 39.27
C ALA A 819 24.05 -10.84 39.74
N LEU A 820 23.07 -10.87 38.82
CA LEU A 820 21.71 -11.32 39.13
C LEU A 820 21.68 -12.81 39.51
N LEU A 821 22.36 -13.67 38.76
CA LEU A 821 22.41 -15.11 39.08
C LEU A 821 23.10 -15.38 40.42
N SER A 822 24.20 -14.68 40.71
CA SER A 822 24.90 -14.79 42.00
C SER A 822 24.02 -14.34 43.18
N HIS A 823 23.25 -13.27 43.00
CA HIS A 823 22.34 -12.79 44.04
C HIS A 823 21.12 -13.71 44.23
N LEU A 824 20.65 -14.35 43.16
CA LEU A 824 19.60 -15.38 43.22
C LEU A 824 20.13 -16.76 43.65
N HIS A 825 21.39 -16.83 44.13
CA HIS A 825 22.05 -18.06 44.58
C HIS A 825 22.05 -19.21 43.56
N VAL A 826 22.00 -18.88 42.27
CA VAL A 826 22.04 -19.89 41.20
C VAL A 826 23.47 -20.40 41.04
N SER A 827 23.66 -21.72 41.19
CA SER A 827 24.98 -22.35 41.08
C SER A 827 25.62 -22.08 39.70
N PRO A 828 26.90 -21.66 39.65
CA PRO A 828 27.65 -21.51 38.40
C PRO A 828 27.71 -22.80 37.56
N GLU A 829 27.60 -23.97 38.18
CA GLU A 829 27.62 -25.30 37.53
C GLU A 829 26.44 -25.52 36.57
N LEU A 830 25.36 -24.76 36.77
CA LEU A 830 24.21 -24.77 35.86
C LEU A 830 24.53 -24.12 34.50
N ASN A 831 25.68 -23.47 34.34
CA ASN A 831 26.19 -22.93 33.07
C ASN A 831 25.15 -22.11 32.27
N LEU A 832 24.29 -21.37 32.97
CA LEU A 832 23.25 -20.55 32.36
C LEU A 832 23.85 -19.32 31.68
N THR A 833 23.73 -19.27 30.36
CA THR A 833 24.20 -18.15 29.55
C THR A 833 23.03 -17.36 28.98
N PRO A 834 23.19 -16.05 28.65
CA PRO A 834 22.15 -15.27 27.99
C PRO A 834 21.61 -15.89 26.69
N ALA A 835 22.37 -16.78 26.05
CA ALA A 835 21.88 -17.48 24.88
C ALA A 835 20.74 -18.48 25.18
N GLY A 836 20.63 -18.94 26.43
CA GLY A 836 19.55 -19.80 26.91
C GLY A 836 18.17 -19.13 26.89
N ILE A 837 18.10 -17.80 26.81
CA ILE A 837 16.85 -17.02 26.63
C ILE A 837 16.07 -17.51 25.42
N ARG A 838 16.77 -17.83 24.31
CA ARG A 838 16.12 -18.26 23.06
C ARG A 838 15.45 -19.63 23.20
N GLY A 839 16.09 -20.56 23.93
CA GLY A 839 15.48 -21.85 24.26
C GLY A 839 14.32 -21.65 25.24
N GLY A 840 14.57 -20.94 26.35
CA GLY A 840 13.61 -20.60 27.40
C GLY A 840 12.28 -20.08 26.88
N GLY A 841 12.32 -19.00 26.10
CA GLY A 841 11.11 -18.39 25.52
C GLY A 841 10.42 -19.28 24.47
N ALA A 842 11.14 -20.17 23.80
CA ALA A 842 10.55 -21.12 22.85
C ALA A 842 9.74 -22.21 23.57
N ILE A 843 10.25 -22.74 24.68
CA ILE A 843 9.55 -23.73 25.49
C ILE A 843 8.30 -23.12 26.11
N GLN A 844 8.42 -21.94 26.71
CA GLN A 844 7.29 -21.27 27.33
C GLN A 844 6.19 -20.97 26.29
N ALA A 845 6.57 -20.52 25.09
CA ALA A 845 5.62 -20.30 24.02
C ALA A 845 4.95 -21.61 23.56
N TYR A 846 5.69 -22.71 23.50
CA TYR A 846 5.15 -24.03 23.18
C TYR A 846 4.19 -24.53 24.28
N GLN A 847 4.56 -24.39 25.55
CA GLN A 847 3.71 -24.71 26.72
C GLN A 847 2.44 -23.86 26.75
N ALA A 848 2.51 -22.60 26.30
CA ALA A 848 1.36 -21.71 26.13
C ALA A 848 0.48 -22.06 24.91
N GLY A 849 0.72 -23.18 24.23
CA GLY A 849 -0.12 -23.72 23.16
C GLY A 849 0.20 -23.19 21.75
N LEU A 850 1.36 -22.56 21.52
CA LEU A 850 1.74 -22.18 20.14
C LEU A 850 2.09 -23.42 19.31
N SER A 851 1.57 -23.47 18.07
CA SER A 851 1.88 -24.54 17.14
C SER A 851 3.37 -24.55 16.76
N VAL A 852 3.90 -25.71 16.37
CA VAL A 852 5.28 -25.86 15.87
C VAL A 852 5.55 -24.92 14.69
N THR A 853 4.56 -24.73 13.81
CA THR A 853 4.66 -23.82 12.65
C THR A 853 4.76 -22.36 13.07
N ASP A 854 3.93 -21.93 14.03
CA ASP A 854 3.97 -20.56 14.56
C ASP A 854 5.27 -20.32 15.33
N LEU A 855 5.78 -21.34 16.02
CA LEU A 855 7.04 -21.27 16.75
C LEU A 855 8.24 -21.17 15.80
N LEU A 856 8.24 -21.91 14.68
CA LEU A 856 9.24 -21.73 13.61
C LEU A 856 9.24 -20.31 13.06
N TRP A 857 8.05 -19.73 12.87
CA TRP A 857 7.91 -18.34 12.43
C TRP A 857 8.42 -17.36 13.50
N LYS A 858 8.00 -17.52 14.76
CA LYS A 858 8.38 -16.67 15.89
C LYS A 858 9.89 -16.72 16.17
N MET A 859 10.51 -17.90 16.06
CA MET A 859 11.95 -18.11 16.20
C MET A 859 12.75 -17.82 14.92
N ARG A 860 12.07 -17.54 13.80
CA ARG A 860 12.68 -17.27 12.48
C ARG A 860 13.58 -18.41 11.99
N LEU A 861 13.18 -19.65 12.24
CA LEU A 861 13.87 -20.87 11.81
C LEU A 861 13.31 -21.36 10.48
N GLN A 862 14.17 -21.90 9.60
CA GLN A 862 13.76 -22.46 8.31
C GLN A 862 13.46 -23.96 8.36
N HIS A 863 14.11 -24.69 9.27
CA HIS A 863 14.03 -26.14 9.35
C HIS A 863 13.50 -26.58 10.71
N VAL A 864 12.52 -27.50 10.68
CA VAL A 864 11.93 -28.13 11.88
C VAL A 864 13.00 -28.83 12.72
N HIS A 865 14.00 -29.43 12.08
CA HIS A 865 15.09 -30.11 12.77
C HIS A 865 15.85 -29.21 13.75
N THR A 866 16.02 -27.93 13.43
CA THR A 866 16.65 -26.98 14.36
C THR A 866 15.76 -26.70 15.58
N LEU A 867 14.43 -26.74 15.42
CA LEU A 867 13.48 -26.57 16.50
C LEU A 867 13.37 -27.82 17.38
N GLN A 868 13.54 -29.01 16.80
CA GLN A 868 13.57 -30.28 17.55
C GLN A 868 14.64 -30.25 18.65
N HIS A 869 15.84 -29.74 18.36
CA HIS A 869 16.89 -29.55 19.37
C HIS A 869 16.47 -28.67 20.55
N TYR A 870 15.59 -27.68 20.34
CA TYR A 870 15.07 -26.85 21.43
C TYR A 870 13.91 -27.48 22.20
N LEU A 871 13.15 -28.40 21.60
CA LEU A 871 11.93 -28.96 22.21
C LEU A 871 12.13 -30.38 22.77
N GLN A 872 12.97 -31.20 22.13
CA GLN A 872 13.17 -32.61 22.48
C GLN A 872 14.14 -32.79 23.66
N GLU A 873 15.14 -31.93 23.81
CA GLU A 873 16.09 -31.99 24.95
C GLU A 873 15.52 -31.38 26.24
N LEU A 874 14.28 -30.92 26.22
CA LEU A 874 13.67 -30.08 27.26
C LEU A 874 12.40 -30.63 27.86
N ALA A 875 11.83 -31.64 27.20
CA ALA A 875 10.88 -32.53 27.86
C ALA A 875 11.57 -33.38 28.95
N ALA A 876 12.91 -33.46 28.94
CA ALA A 876 13.70 -34.08 29.99
C ALA A 876 14.26 -33.01 30.96
N GLU A 877 13.65 -32.96 32.15
CA GLU A 877 14.17 -32.37 33.40
C GLU A 877 14.44 -30.85 33.45
N SER A 878 13.58 -30.16 34.22
CA SER A 878 13.61 -28.72 34.41
C SER A 878 14.86 -28.28 35.19
N VAL A 879 15.57 -27.25 34.72
CA VAL A 879 16.59 -26.53 35.52
C VAL A 879 16.04 -26.13 36.90
N LEU A 880 14.72 -25.98 37.03
CA LEU A 880 14.01 -25.70 38.29
C LEU A 880 14.09 -26.85 39.32
N SER A 881 14.13 -28.11 38.91
CA SER A 881 14.26 -29.27 39.82
C SER A 881 15.69 -29.46 40.33
N GLN A 882 16.65 -28.74 39.76
CA GLN A 882 18.05 -28.69 40.20
C GLN A 882 18.35 -27.46 41.08
N LEU A 883 17.37 -26.58 41.31
CA LEU A 883 17.45 -25.49 42.29
C LEU A 883 17.01 -25.99 43.67
N SER A 884 17.68 -25.59 44.75
CA SER A 884 17.30 -26.00 46.10
C SER A 884 15.92 -25.43 46.51
N GLN A 885 15.18 -26.17 47.34
CA GLN A 885 13.87 -25.73 47.87
C GLN A 885 13.94 -24.38 48.60
N GLU A 886 15.07 -24.08 49.25
CA GLU A 886 15.32 -22.80 49.93
C GLU A 886 15.36 -21.61 48.96
N ILE A 887 15.91 -21.80 47.75
CA ILE A 887 15.94 -20.76 46.71
C ILE A 887 14.53 -20.53 46.15
N LEU A 888 13.75 -21.60 45.97
CA LEU A 888 12.35 -21.51 45.53
C LEU A 888 11.47 -20.76 46.54
N LEU A 889 11.65 -21.01 47.84
CA LEU A 889 10.95 -20.29 48.91
C LEU A 889 11.40 -18.83 49.03
N GLY A 890 12.70 -18.55 48.90
CA GLY A 890 13.23 -17.18 48.86
C GLY A 890 12.73 -16.34 47.68
N PHE A 891 12.40 -16.96 46.54
CA PHE A 891 11.71 -16.27 45.43
C PHE A 891 10.32 -15.79 45.85
N PHE A 892 9.55 -16.60 46.60
CA PHE A 892 8.21 -16.22 47.05
C PHE A 892 8.25 -15.11 48.10
N ASP A 893 9.15 -15.20 49.08
CA ASP A 893 9.31 -14.19 50.12
C ASP A 893 9.77 -12.84 49.53
N PHE A 894 10.70 -12.83 48.57
CA PHE A 894 11.12 -11.61 47.87
C PHE A 894 9.96 -10.92 47.13
N PHE A 895 9.08 -11.69 46.48
CA PHE A 895 7.92 -11.13 45.79
C PHE A 895 6.84 -10.61 46.76
N ASP A 896 6.63 -11.28 47.90
CA ASP A 896 5.66 -10.85 48.92
C ASP A 896 6.15 -9.62 49.71
N ASP A 897 7.44 -9.53 50.07
CA ASP A 897 8.03 -8.33 50.71
C ASP A 897 8.04 -7.11 49.78
N SER A 898 8.34 -7.34 48.49
CA SER A 898 8.34 -6.28 47.46
C SER A 898 6.93 -5.74 47.16
N LEU A 899 5.87 -6.50 47.45
CA LEU A 899 4.47 -6.09 47.28
C LEU A 899 3.91 -5.39 48.53
N GLN A 900 4.45 -5.68 49.73
CA GLN A 900 4.00 -5.10 51.00
C GLN A 900 4.64 -3.75 51.32
N HIS A 901 5.88 -3.50 50.89
CA HIS A 901 6.51 -2.20 51.06
C HIS A 901 6.24 -1.28 49.86
N ASP A 902 5.52 -0.17 50.09
CA ASP A 902 5.33 0.95 49.14
C ASP A 902 6.65 1.67 48.75
N SER A 903 7.82 1.10 49.07
CA SER A 903 9.14 1.68 48.84
C SER A 903 9.68 1.53 47.42
N PHE A 904 8.95 0.89 46.49
CA PHE A 904 9.26 0.95 45.05
C PHE A 904 8.74 2.24 44.40
N ALA A 905 8.86 3.37 45.10
CA ALA A 905 8.77 4.68 44.51
C ALA A 905 10.13 5.00 43.86
N CYS A 906 10.32 4.55 42.62
CA CYS A 906 11.48 4.99 41.85
C CYS A 906 11.17 6.41 41.33
N GLU A 907 11.29 7.41 42.22
CA GLU A 907 10.97 8.83 42.00
C GLU A 907 11.69 9.44 40.78
N ASN A 908 12.72 8.78 40.26
CA ASN A 908 13.51 9.23 39.10
C ASN A 908 13.34 8.40 37.81
N SER A 909 12.44 7.40 37.76
CA SER A 909 12.32 6.50 36.58
C SER A 909 11.08 6.69 35.71
N GLY A 910 10.11 7.51 36.13
CA GLY A 910 8.84 7.71 35.38
C GLY A 910 7.94 6.47 35.29
N LEU A 911 8.25 5.38 36.01
CA LEU A 911 7.45 4.17 36.08
C LEU A 911 6.48 4.24 37.27
N GLU A 912 5.19 4.47 36.99
CA GLU A 912 4.13 4.37 38.00
C GLU A 912 4.03 2.94 38.58
N PRO A 913 3.91 2.76 39.91
CA PRO A 913 3.84 1.45 40.58
C PRO A 913 2.71 0.53 40.06
N PHE A 914 1.69 1.13 39.43
CA PHE A 914 0.51 0.44 38.93
C PHE A 914 0.79 -0.51 37.74
N TYR A 915 1.77 -0.19 36.89
CA TYR A 915 1.97 -0.91 35.62
C TYR A 915 2.65 -2.28 35.76
N LEU A 916 3.42 -2.49 36.83
CA LEU A 916 4.08 -3.76 37.12
C LEU A 916 3.32 -4.59 38.17
N ARG A 917 2.56 -3.96 39.08
CA ARG A 917 1.68 -4.67 40.04
C ARG A 917 0.70 -5.61 39.33
N GLY A 918 0.10 -5.20 38.20
CA GLY A 918 -0.83 -6.06 37.44
C GLY A 918 -0.20 -7.33 36.84
N PHE A 919 1.05 -7.25 36.37
CA PHE A 919 1.78 -8.37 35.74
C PHE A 919 2.20 -9.42 36.77
N PHE A 920 2.71 -8.99 37.93
CA PHE A 920 3.15 -9.90 38.99
C PHE A 920 2.00 -10.40 39.89
N VAL A 921 0.91 -9.64 40.08
CA VAL A 921 -0.23 -10.04 40.92
C VAL A 921 -1.13 -11.09 40.25
N ARG A 922 -1.35 -11.02 38.93
CA ARG A 922 -2.15 -12.02 38.19
C ARG A 922 -1.50 -13.40 38.19
N GLU A 923 -0.18 -13.47 38.02
CA GLU A 923 0.56 -14.73 37.97
C GLU A 923 0.96 -15.25 39.36
N SER A 924 1.07 -14.40 40.39
CA SER A 924 1.20 -14.85 41.79
C SER A 924 -0.04 -15.65 42.22
N ALA A 925 -1.23 -15.30 41.73
CA ALA A 925 -2.44 -16.10 41.93
C ALA A 925 -2.38 -17.47 41.20
N GLU A 926 -1.86 -17.52 39.97
CA GLU A 926 -1.67 -18.77 39.22
C GLU A 926 -0.56 -19.66 39.81
N LEU A 927 0.54 -19.08 40.29
CA LEU A 927 1.63 -19.79 40.96
C LEU A 927 1.23 -20.30 42.35
N ARG A 928 0.43 -19.52 43.11
CA ARG A 928 -0.21 -19.98 44.35
C ARG A 928 -1.24 -21.07 44.06
N LEU A 929 -2.01 -20.99 42.98
CA LEU A 929 -2.90 -22.07 42.54
C LEU A 929 -2.11 -23.33 42.16
N SER A 930 -0.99 -23.22 41.43
CA SER A 930 -0.17 -24.40 41.09
C SER A 930 0.56 -24.99 42.29
N SER A 931 1.03 -24.16 43.24
CA SER A 931 1.59 -24.62 44.52
C SER A 931 0.51 -25.26 45.40
N PHE A 932 -0.68 -24.67 45.47
CA PHE A 932 -1.83 -25.22 46.17
C PHE A 932 -2.30 -26.53 45.55
N LEU A 933 -2.28 -26.65 44.20
CA LEU A 933 -2.60 -27.88 43.46
C LEU A 933 -1.53 -28.96 43.63
N LEU A 934 -0.24 -28.61 43.62
CA LEU A 934 0.86 -29.54 43.95
C LEU A 934 0.83 -29.99 45.42
N SER A 935 0.34 -29.13 46.32
CA SER A 935 0.08 -29.47 47.72
C SER A 935 -1.19 -30.33 47.87
N PHE A 936 -2.17 -30.16 46.97
CA PHE A 936 -3.44 -30.90 46.95
C PHE A 936 -3.31 -32.28 46.29
N GLU A 937 -2.43 -32.44 45.30
CA GLU A 937 -2.15 -33.74 44.65
C GLU A 937 -1.50 -34.74 45.62
N GLY A 938 -0.89 -34.27 46.72
CA GLY A 938 -0.46 -35.12 47.83
C GLY A 938 -1.58 -35.60 48.76
N CYS A 939 -2.81 -35.06 48.63
CA CYS A 939 -3.91 -35.27 49.58
C CYS A 939 -5.17 -35.94 48.98
N LEU A 940 -5.19 -36.31 47.69
CA LEU A 940 -6.36 -36.93 47.05
C LEU A 940 -6.02 -38.26 46.34
N GLU A 941 -5.54 -39.24 47.11
CA GLU A 941 -5.90 -40.64 46.84
C GLU A 941 -7.31 -40.89 47.42
N GLY A 942 -8.36 -40.68 46.62
CA GLY A 942 -9.71 -41.02 47.08
C GLY A 942 -10.84 -40.36 46.27
N SER A 943 -11.36 -41.11 45.30
CA SER A 943 -12.73 -41.07 44.77
C SER A 943 -13.55 -39.77 44.88
N LEU A 944 -13.83 -39.11 43.75
CA LEU A 944 -15.17 -38.67 43.34
C LEU A 944 -15.14 -37.92 41.99
N SER A 945 -16.00 -38.34 41.07
CA SER A 945 -16.19 -37.69 39.76
C SER A 945 -16.98 -36.40 39.91
N VAL A 946 -16.45 -35.27 39.41
CA VAL A 946 -17.20 -34.01 39.36
C VAL A 946 -17.80 -33.82 37.96
N ARG A 947 -19.07 -34.22 37.81
CA ARG A 947 -19.99 -33.66 36.82
C ARG A 947 -20.59 -32.37 37.39
N SER A 948 -20.58 -31.32 36.58
CA SER A 948 -21.49 -30.15 36.57
C SER A 948 -21.74 -29.38 37.88
N LEU A 949 -21.30 -28.11 37.91
CA LEU A 949 -21.95 -27.05 38.68
C LEU A 949 -22.27 -25.84 37.76
N PRO A 950 -23.49 -25.28 37.81
CA PRO A 950 -23.97 -24.23 36.92
C PRO A 950 -23.64 -22.83 37.46
N VAL A 951 -23.04 -21.98 36.63
CA VAL A 951 -22.76 -20.58 36.98
C VAL A 951 -24.04 -19.75 36.83
N LYS A 952 -24.73 -19.53 37.95
CA LYS A 952 -25.77 -18.49 38.12
C LYS A 952 -25.40 -17.61 39.32
N THR A 953 -24.52 -16.65 39.12
CA THR A 953 -24.47 -15.42 39.94
C THR A 953 -23.89 -14.30 39.09
N GLY A 954 -24.74 -13.35 38.69
CA GLY A 954 -24.36 -12.17 37.93
C GLY A 954 -23.65 -11.14 38.80
N LEU A 955 -22.32 -11.17 38.80
CA LEU A 955 -21.49 -10.07 39.27
C LEU A 955 -20.66 -9.52 38.10
N GLN A 956 -20.91 -8.25 37.79
CA GLN A 956 -20.31 -7.50 36.67
C GLN A 956 -18.85 -7.09 36.98
N PRO A 957 -17.93 -7.00 35.99
CA PRO A 957 -16.48 -7.01 36.23
C PRO A 957 -15.81 -5.66 36.61
N TRP A 958 -16.53 -4.64 37.08
CA TRP A 958 -15.94 -3.28 37.20
C TRP A 958 -16.14 -2.56 38.54
N MET A 959 -16.36 -3.29 39.64
CA MET A 959 -16.21 -2.69 40.98
C MET A 959 -14.79 -2.87 41.51
N TRP A 960 -14.05 -1.76 41.59
CA TRP A 960 -12.84 -1.66 42.40
C TRP A 960 -13.20 -1.92 43.88
N LEU A 961 -12.86 -3.10 44.38
CA LEU A 961 -12.89 -3.39 45.81
C LEU A 961 -11.49 -3.18 46.37
N SER A 962 -11.34 -2.33 47.37
CA SER A 962 -10.12 -2.24 48.17
C SER A 962 -9.78 -3.61 48.76
N GLY A 963 -8.48 -3.92 48.90
CA GLY A 963 -8.00 -5.23 49.35
C GLY A 963 -8.61 -5.71 50.67
N GLU A 964 -9.10 -4.80 51.51
CA GLU A 964 -9.80 -5.12 52.75
C GLU A 964 -11.20 -5.73 52.55
N LYS A 965 -11.94 -5.33 51.49
CA LYS A 965 -13.24 -5.91 51.15
C LYS A 965 -13.13 -7.28 50.49
N VAL A 966 -12.07 -7.53 49.73
CA VAL A 966 -11.74 -8.85 49.17
C VAL A 966 -11.36 -9.82 50.29
N ARG A 967 -10.61 -9.35 51.30
CA ARG A 967 -10.30 -10.12 52.51
C ARG A 967 -11.57 -10.48 53.28
N ARG A 968 -12.48 -9.52 53.51
CA ARG A 968 -13.79 -9.79 54.17
C ARG A 968 -14.69 -10.74 53.37
N ALA A 969 -14.69 -10.66 52.03
CA ALA A 969 -15.45 -11.57 51.18
C ALA A 969 -14.87 -12.99 51.19
N ALA A 970 -13.53 -13.13 51.19
CA ALA A 970 -12.86 -14.42 51.31
C ALA A 970 -13.04 -15.04 52.71
N THR A 971 -12.99 -14.23 53.78
CA THR A 971 -13.25 -14.70 55.15
C THR A 971 -14.74 -15.04 55.36
N ALA A 972 -15.67 -14.32 54.72
CA ALA A 972 -17.09 -14.66 54.73
C ALA A 972 -17.39 -15.95 53.96
N ALA A 973 -16.75 -16.17 52.80
CA ALA A 973 -16.88 -17.41 52.02
C ALA A 973 -16.29 -18.63 52.75
N VAL A 974 -15.18 -18.45 53.48
CA VAL A 974 -14.60 -19.50 54.35
C VAL A 974 -15.49 -19.77 55.56
N SER A 975 -16.16 -18.75 56.11
CA SER A 975 -17.12 -18.91 57.22
C SER A 975 -18.44 -19.57 56.80
N GLU A 976 -18.93 -19.31 55.58
CA GLU A 976 -20.09 -20.02 54.99
C GLU A 976 -19.76 -21.47 54.63
N TYR A 977 -18.51 -21.77 54.25
CA TYR A 977 -18.08 -23.14 53.96
C TYR A 977 -17.89 -23.98 55.23
N LEU A 978 -17.41 -23.38 56.32
CA LEU A 978 -17.25 -24.03 57.63
C LEU A 978 -18.58 -24.22 58.41
N THR A 979 -19.68 -23.61 57.96
CA THR A 979 -21.01 -23.76 58.58
C THR A 979 -21.96 -24.68 57.81
N CYS A 980 -21.50 -25.26 56.68
CA CYS A 980 -22.23 -26.23 55.87
C CYS A 980 -21.61 -27.65 55.87
N SER A 981 -20.73 -27.93 56.83
CA SER A 981 -20.27 -29.27 57.22
C SER A 981 -20.73 -29.62 58.62
#